data_AF-B9T6M7-F1
#
_entry.id   AF-B9T6M7-F1
#
_cell.length_a   1.000
_cell.length_b   1.000
_cell.length_c   1.000
_cell.angle_alpha   90.00
_cell.angle_beta   90.00
_cell.angle_gamma   90.00
#
_symmetry.space_group_name_H-M   'P 1'
#
loop_
_entity.id
_entity.type
_entity.pdbx_description
1 polymer ?
#
loop_
_entity_poly.entity_id
_entity_poly.type
_entity_poly.pdbx_seq_one_letter_code
_entity_poly.pdbx_strand_id
1 'polypeptide(L)'
;MASRSRSYIYLLLFFLLVKHLPDQVISSAAGLGNPLVEKDIDILATYSDASGSIRIKRVKMKDLSASWVLENPVDKDHDHPKASQVMYQGSSFHSGIELQDSVEHLGIHHPPKLATSPVRLQRQEMRRKRRDLRTALLIQQDKEADNQTRAAAIKRSESLDTTVSGKYSIWRRDYENPNSDSILKLMRDQIIMAKAYANIAKSNNKTSLYDSLMKHFRESKRAIGEATSDAELHPSALSRAKAMGHVLSIAKDQLFECNTMARKLRAMLQSNEQDVNALRKKSGFLIQLAAKTVPKPLHCFPLQLAADYFMHGHHNKEYVNKEKLDDVSLYHYAIFSDNVLATSVVVNSTVLHAKNPEKHVFHIVTDKLNFAAMRMWFIIYPPAKATVEVQNIDDFKWLNSSYCSVLRQLESARIKEYYFKANHPSSLSAGADNLKYRNPKYLSMLNHLRFYLPEVFPKLDKILFLDDDVVVQKDLTPLWSVDLQGMVNGAVETCKESFHRFDKYLNFSNPKIYENFNSNACGWAYGMNIFDLKEWKKRNITGIYHHWQDLNEDRTLWKLGTLPPGLITFYNLTFPLDRRWHVLGLGYDPALNQTEIENAAVVHYNGNYKPWLDLAIHKYKSYWSAYVQFDNPYLQLCNISE
;
A
#
# COMPACT_ATOMS: atom_id res chain seq x y z
N MET A 1 -26.11 4.47 17.30
CA MET A 1 -25.27 4.28 18.50
C MET A 1 -23.83 4.29 18.08
N ALA A 2 -23.10 5.35 18.42
CA ALA A 2 -21.68 5.51 18.15
C ALA A 2 -20.90 5.20 19.43
N SER A 3 -20.05 4.17 19.43
CA SER A 3 -19.11 3.90 20.53
C SER A 3 -17.73 4.43 20.15
N ARG A 4 -17.28 5.45 20.90
CA ARG A 4 -15.96 6.06 20.85
C ARG A 4 -14.88 5.07 21.30
N SER A 5 -13.85 4.83 20.47
CA SER A 5 -12.57 4.27 20.92
C SER A 5 -11.57 5.40 21.17
N ARG A 6 -11.21 5.61 22.44
CA ARG A 6 -10.11 6.50 22.86
C ARG A 6 -8.77 5.80 22.60
N SER A 7 -7.87 6.43 21.85
CA SER A 7 -6.46 6.04 21.77
C SER A 7 -5.71 6.61 22.96
N TYR A 8 -5.08 5.74 23.75
CA TYR A 8 -4.11 6.11 24.78
C TYR A 8 -2.74 6.29 24.10
N ILE A 9 -2.11 7.45 24.29
CA ILE A 9 -0.72 7.72 23.93
C ILE A 9 0.11 7.61 25.21
N TYR A 10 1.08 6.69 25.24
CA TYR A 10 2.12 6.64 26.26
C TYR A 10 3.12 7.77 26.04
N LEU A 11 3.40 8.54 27.10
CA LEU A 11 4.42 9.58 27.16
C LEU A 11 5.71 8.97 27.74
N LEU A 12 6.83 9.05 27.04
CA LEU A 12 8.15 8.69 27.56
C LEU A 12 9.00 9.96 27.64
N LEU A 13 9.41 10.31 28.86
CA LEU A 13 10.31 11.42 29.20
C LEU A 13 11.73 11.15 28.68
N PHE A 14 12.39 12.21 28.18
CA PHE A 14 13.86 12.24 28.05
C PHE A 14 14.44 13.34 28.93
N PHE A 15 15.36 12.94 29.83
CA PHE A 15 16.23 13.80 30.62
C PHE A 15 17.31 14.44 29.73
N LEU A 16 17.60 15.73 29.95
CA LEU A 16 18.78 16.42 29.41
C LEU A 16 19.89 16.40 30.46
N LEU A 17 21.00 15.71 30.13
CA LEU A 17 22.25 15.73 30.87
C LEU A 17 23.07 16.96 30.46
N VAL A 18 23.24 17.92 31.37
CA VAL A 18 24.21 19.01 31.25
C VAL A 18 25.54 18.52 31.81
N LYS A 19 26.59 18.48 30.98
CA LYS A 19 27.98 18.36 31.42
C LYS A 19 28.56 19.76 31.64
N HIS A 20 28.86 20.09 32.89
CA HIS A 20 29.80 21.17 33.26
C HIS A 20 31.15 20.55 33.64
N LEU A 21 32.24 21.17 33.16
CA LEU A 21 33.60 21.08 33.72
C LEU A 21 33.98 22.49 34.23
N PRO A 22 34.89 22.60 35.22
CA PRO A 22 34.72 23.53 36.35
C PRO A 22 35.77 24.67 36.44
N ASP A 23 35.58 25.47 37.50
CA ASP A 23 36.52 26.39 38.20
C ASP A 23 36.74 27.78 37.56
N GLN A 24 36.73 28.93 38.26
CA GLN A 24 37.00 29.32 39.67
C GLN A 24 36.36 30.74 39.90
N VAL A 25 35.58 31.03 40.95
CA VAL A 25 35.93 31.51 42.33
C VAL A 25 35.93 33.07 42.52
N ILE A 26 35.25 33.52 43.61
CA ILE A 26 35.21 34.82 44.35
C ILE A 26 34.21 35.92 43.86
N SER A 27 33.06 36.15 44.54
CA SER A 27 32.75 37.07 45.68
C SER A 27 32.84 38.58 45.31
N SER A 28 32.00 39.54 45.73
CA SER A 28 30.94 39.68 46.73
C SER A 28 30.30 41.09 46.58
N ALA A 29 29.11 41.29 47.14
CA ALA A 29 28.57 42.53 47.72
C ALA A 29 27.84 43.61 46.86
N ALA A 30 26.62 43.88 47.36
CA ALA A 30 25.61 44.93 47.16
C ALA A 30 26.02 46.38 46.82
N GLY A 31 25.13 47.09 46.10
CA GLY A 31 25.05 48.57 46.10
C GLY A 31 24.29 49.19 44.91
N LEU A 32 23.39 50.14 45.21
CA LEU A 32 22.44 50.88 44.35
C LEU A 32 22.99 51.60 43.08
N GLY A 33 22.14 51.73 42.04
CA GLY A 33 21.86 53.03 41.36
C GLY A 33 22.35 53.30 39.91
N ASN A 34 21.39 53.39 38.97
CA ASN A 34 21.36 54.11 37.66
C ASN A 34 22.23 53.63 36.45
N PRO A 35 21.91 54.05 35.20
CA PRO A 35 20.81 53.63 34.33
C PRO A 35 21.29 52.79 33.10
N LEU A 36 20.37 52.04 32.50
CA LEU A 36 20.60 51.12 31.37
C LEU A 36 21.22 51.82 30.13
N VAL A 37 22.47 51.44 29.81
CA VAL A 37 23.00 51.53 28.45
C VAL A 37 22.43 50.34 27.67
N GLU A 38 21.59 50.62 26.65
CA GLU A 38 21.11 49.60 25.71
C GLU A 38 22.30 48.91 25.04
N LYS A 39 22.60 47.67 25.45
CA LYS A 39 23.55 46.80 24.74
C LYS A 39 22.83 46.19 23.53
N ASP A 40 23.32 46.54 22.35
CA ASP A 40 22.93 46.00 21.05
C ASP A 40 23.13 44.47 21.05
N ILE A 41 22.05 43.69 20.98
CA ILE A 41 22.07 42.22 21.12
C ILE A 41 22.59 41.59 19.81
N ASP A 42 23.62 40.76 19.92
CA ASP A 42 24.14 39.94 18.83
C ASP A 42 23.33 38.65 18.69
N ILE A 43 22.70 38.44 17.54
CA ILE A 43 21.93 37.22 17.23
C ILE A 43 22.76 36.32 16.32
N LEU A 44 22.86 35.04 16.68
CA LEU A 44 23.54 34.02 15.89
C LEU A 44 22.52 33.34 14.96
N ALA A 45 22.56 33.66 13.67
CA ALA A 45 21.66 33.10 12.67
C ALA A 45 22.33 31.94 11.92
N THR A 46 21.70 30.76 11.97
CA THR A 46 22.09 29.58 11.19
C THR A 46 21.27 29.54 9.89
N TYR A 47 21.92 29.42 8.74
CA TYR A 47 21.24 29.31 7.45
C TYR A 47 22.00 28.39 6.49
N SER A 48 21.26 27.77 5.58
CA SER A 48 21.83 26.92 4.54
C SER A 48 22.23 27.78 3.35
N ASP A 49 23.47 27.66 2.87
CA ASP A 49 23.86 28.29 1.62
C ASP A 49 23.32 27.49 0.41
N ALA A 50 23.52 28.01 -0.80
CA ALA A 50 23.00 27.40 -2.03
C ALA A 50 23.57 25.99 -2.33
N SER A 51 24.62 25.56 -1.61
CA SER A 51 25.17 24.20 -1.67
C SER A 51 24.52 23.23 -0.66
N GLY A 52 23.63 23.73 0.21
CA GLY A 52 22.99 22.95 1.27
C GLY A 52 23.81 22.84 2.56
N SER A 53 24.99 23.45 2.61
CA SER A 53 25.83 23.47 3.82
C SER A 53 25.31 24.48 4.83
N ILE A 54 25.17 24.07 6.10
CA ILE A 54 24.70 24.95 7.19
C ILE A 54 25.85 25.87 7.62
N ARG A 55 25.64 27.17 7.51
CA ARG A 55 26.56 28.22 7.96
C ARG A 55 25.95 29.04 9.08
N ILE A 56 26.82 29.68 9.84
CA ILE A 56 26.45 30.51 10.99
C ILE A 56 26.95 31.93 10.76
N LYS A 57 26.09 32.94 10.89
CA LYS A 57 26.46 34.36 10.81
C LYS A 57 25.86 35.14 11.96
N ARG A 58 26.64 36.07 12.51
CA ARG A 58 26.22 36.98 13.58
C ARG A 58 25.59 38.23 12.96
N VAL A 59 24.40 38.59 13.42
CA VAL A 59 23.61 39.74 12.94
C VAL A 59 23.22 40.58 14.15
N LYS A 60 23.33 41.91 14.04
CA LYS A 60 22.95 42.82 15.13
C LYS A 60 21.45 43.09 15.07
N MET A 61 20.81 43.20 16.23
CA MET A 61 19.36 43.37 16.32
C MET A 61 18.86 44.62 15.59
N LYS A 62 19.63 45.71 15.60
CA LYS A 62 19.32 46.95 14.86
C LYS A 62 19.27 46.81 13.34
N ASP A 63 19.89 45.76 12.78
CA ASP A 63 19.91 45.50 11.34
C ASP A 63 18.69 44.67 10.89
N LEU A 64 17.83 44.26 11.83
CA LEU A 64 16.61 43.51 11.55
C LEU A 64 15.45 44.45 11.21
N SER A 65 14.57 43.98 10.32
CA SER A 65 13.36 44.72 9.97
C SER A 65 12.44 44.89 11.18
N ALA A 66 11.74 46.03 11.28
CA ALA A 66 10.80 46.35 12.35
C ALA A 66 9.58 45.40 12.48
N SER A 67 9.50 44.36 11.64
CA SER A 67 8.49 43.31 11.69
C SER A 67 8.89 42.08 12.52
N TRP A 68 10.07 42.08 13.15
CA TRP A 68 10.51 41.03 14.07
C TRP A 68 10.09 41.37 15.52
N VAL A 69 9.49 40.41 16.22
CA VAL A 69 9.07 40.53 17.63
C VAL A 69 9.84 39.48 18.44
N LEU A 70 10.48 39.92 19.53
CA LEU A 70 11.24 39.05 20.43
C LEU A 70 10.34 38.62 21.59
N GLU A 71 10.03 37.32 21.71
CA GLU A 71 9.34 36.77 22.88
C GLU A 71 10.38 36.21 23.87
N ASN A 72 10.44 36.78 25.08
CA ASN A 72 11.25 36.26 26.17
C ASN A 72 10.43 35.27 27.03
N PRO A 73 10.97 34.08 27.37
CA PRO A 73 10.22 33.03 28.07
C PRO A 73 10.49 33.00 29.59
N VAL A 74 10.14 34.05 30.34
CA VAL A 74 9.96 34.07 31.82
C VAL A 74 9.08 35.31 32.07
N ASP A 75 7.79 35.25 32.37
CA ASP A 75 7.21 34.77 33.63
C ASP A 75 5.71 34.47 33.43
N LYS A 76 5.23 33.42 34.11
CA LYS A 76 3.82 33.04 34.25
C LYS A 76 3.35 33.38 35.67
N ASP A 77 2.02 33.53 35.80
CA ASP A 77 1.17 33.59 37.02
C ASP A 77 0.89 35.00 37.57
N HIS A 78 -0.34 35.42 37.89
CA HIS A 78 -1.55 34.74 38.44
C HIS A 78 -2.83 35.18 37.69
N ASP A 79 -3.95 34.45 37.59
CA ASP A 79 -4.81 33.96 38.68
C ASP A 79 -5.79 32.82 38.27
N HIS A 80 -6.15 31.99 39.27
CA HIS A 80 -7.06 30.83 39.25
C HIS A 80 -8.41 31.16 39.93
N PRO A 81 -9.54 30.42 39.71
CA PRO A 81 -9.89 29.27 40.59
C PRO A 81 -10.75 28.12 39.98
N LYS A 82 -10.85 26.98 40.70
CA LYS A 82 -11.64 25.74 40.44
C LYS A 82 -13.15 25.95 40.79
N ALA A 83 -14.17 25.15 40.44
CA ALA A 83 -14.31 23.77 39.93
C ALA A 83 -15.72 23.53 39.30
N SER A 84 -15.84 22.49 38.44
CA SER A 84 -17.03 21.59 38.20
C SER A 84 -18.33 22.21 37.66
N GLN A 85 -19.17 21.63 36.78
CA GLN A 85 -19.42 20.29 36.25
C GLN A 85 -20.48 20.39 35.10
N VAL A 86 -20.56 19.38 34.22
CA VAL A 86 -21.79 18.88 33.54
C VAL A 86 -22.28 19.45 32.17
N MET A 87 -22.18 18.55 31.18
CA MET A 87 -23.10 18.11 30.09
C MET A 87 -23.67 19.02 28.96
N TYR A 88 -23.42 18.52 27.74
CA TYR A 88 -24.30 18.34 26.57
C TYR A 88 -25.46 19.31 26.31
N GLN A 89 -25.40 20.02 25.17
CA GLN A 89 -26.25 19.74 23.99
C GLN A 89 -25.80 20.58 22.79
N GLY A 90 -25.55 19.91 21.66
CA GLY A 90 -25.40 20.57 20.37
C GLY A 90 -26.77 20.74 19.73
N SER A 91 -27.12 21.97 19.38
CA SER A 91 -28.24 22.29 18.50
C SER A 91 -27.70 22.85 17.18
N SER A 92 -27.90 22.06 16.14
CA SER A 92 -28.36 22.45 14.79
C SER A 92 -27.98 23.82 14.21
N PHE A 93 -27.30 23.71 13.07
CA PHE A 93 -27.38 24.64 11.94
C PHE A 93 -28.83 25.00 11.56
N HIS A 94 -29.10 26.30 11.44
CA HIS A 94 -30.02 26.91 10.46
C HIS A 94 -29.51 28.34 10.23
N SER A 95 -28.96 28.67 9.05
CA SER A 95 -29.63 29.12 7.81
C SER A 95 -30.60 30.28 8.05
N GLY A 96 -30.28 31.45 7.50
CA GLY A 96 -31.21 32.58 7.39
C GLY A 96 -30.48 33.90 7.22
N ILE A 97 -30.18 34.27 5.98
CA ILE A 97 -30.01 35.66 5.57
C ILE A 97 -31.41 36.13 5.19
N GLU A 98 -31.95 37.11 5.91
CA GLU A 98 -32.99 38.01 5.42
C GLU A 98 -32.50 39.45 5.62
N LEU A 99 -32.57 40.20 4.54
CA LEU A 99 -32.33 41.64 4.46
C LEU A 99 -33.68 42.33 4.71
N GLN A 100 -33.77 43.29 5.64
CA GLN A 100 -34.35 44.61 5.35
C GLN A 100 -34.06 45.63 6.47
N ASP A 101 -33.95 46.88 6.03
CA ASP A 101 -33.61 48.13 6.69
C ASP A 101 -34.36 48.46 7.99
N SER A 102 -33.65 49.11 8.92
CA SER A 102 -34.05 50.40 9.54
C SER A 102 -32.96 50.91 10.48
N VAL A 103 -32.65 52.20 10.33
CA VAL A 103 -31.64 52.99 11.01
C VAL A 103 -32.14 53.40 12.40
N GLU A 104 -31.32 53.28 13.45
CA GLU A 104 -30.99 54.40 14.36
C GLU A 104 -30.00 54.03 15.49
N HIS A 105 -28.93 54.84 15.55
CA HIS A 105 -28.07 55.28 16.66
C HIS A 105 -27.57 54.31 17.75
N LEU A 106 -26.22 54.19 17.85
CA LEU A 106 -25.42 54.88 18.89
C LEU A 106 -23.90 54.66 18.71
N GLY A 107 -23.14 55.77 18.67
CA GLY A 107 -21.77 55.86 19.22
C GLY A 107 -20.57 55.47 18.35
N ILE A 108 -20.15 56.35 17.41
CA ILE A 108 -18.81 56.30 16.82
C ILE A 108 -17.82 56.97 17.79
N HIS A 109 -16.86 56.20 18.31
CA HIS A 109 -15.55 56.72 18.70
C HIS A 109 -14.49 56.21 17.72
N HIS A 110 -14.02 57.09 16.84
CA HIS A 110 -12.90 56.82 15.93
C HIS A 110 -11.56 56.87 16.68
N PRO A 111 -10.66 55.88 16.52
CA PRO A 111 -9.25 56.10 16.77
C PRO A 111 -8.65 56.91 15.59
N PRO A 112 -7.61 57.73 15.83
CA PRO A 112 -7.15 58.72 14.87
C PRO A 112 -6.56 58.07 13.61
N LYS A 113 -6.96 58.58 12.44
CA LYS A 113 -6.36 58.25 11.14
C LYS A 113 -4.90 58.68 11.14
N LEU A 114 -3.97 57.72 11.25
CA LEU A 114 -2.58 57.96 10.85
C LEU A 114 -2.57 58.29 9.35
N ALA A 115 -2.04 59.46 8.99
CA ALA A 115 -1.90 59.89 7.61
C ALA A 115 -1.17 58.81 6.79
N THR A 116 -1.88 58.19 5.85
CA THR A 116 -1.30 57.19 4.95
C THR A 116 -0.38 57.88 3.97
N SER A 117 0.93 57.70 4.15
CA SER A 117 1.94 58.15 3.19
C SER A 117 1.59 57.72 1.76
N PRO A 118 1.75 58.59 0.73
CA PRO A 118 1.48 58.26 -0.68
C PRO A 118 2.15 56.96 -1.15
N VAL A 119 3.31 56.63 -0.57
CA VAL A 119 4.09 55.42 -0.85
C VAL A 119 3.36 54.14 -0.37
N ARG A 120 2.62 54.21 0.75
CA ARG A 120 1.85 53.07 1.26
C ARG A 120 0.64 52.76 0.36
N LEU A 121 -0.04 53.79 -0.15
CA LEU A 121 -1.16 53.64 -1.09
C LEU A 121 -0.70 53.02 -2.41
N GLN A 122 0.40 53.51 -3.00
CA GLN A 122 0.99 52.91 -4.20
C GLN A 122 1.39 51.44 -3.99
N ARG A 123 1.98 51.10 -2.83
CA ARG A 123 2.33 49.70 -2.52
C ARG A 123 1.09 48.81 -2.38
N GLN A 124 0.00 49.32 -1.83
CA GLN A 124 -1.25 48.58 -1.68
C GLN A 124 -1.92 48.34 -3.04
N GLU A 125 -1.88 49.34 -3.92
CA GLU A 125 -2.40 49.21 -5.28
C GLU A 125 -1.57 48.24 -6.13
N MET A 126 -0.24 48.28 -6.04
CA MET A 126 0.63 47.30 -6.68
C MET A 126 0.38 45.87 -6.19
N ARG A 127 0.13 45.69 -4.88
CA ARG A 127 -0.22 44.36 -4.32
C ARG A 127 -1.55 43.85 -4.85
N ARG A 128 -2.54 44.73 -4.99
CA ARG A 128 -3.85 44.39 -5.57
C ARG A 128 -3.71 44.01 -7.04
N LYS A 129 -3.02 44.82 -7.85
CA LYS A 129 -2.74 44.51 -9.27
C LYS A 129 -2.04 43.15 -9.44
N ARG A 130 -1.08 42.80 -8.57
CA ARG A 130 -0.44 41.48 -8.59
C ARG A 130 -1.37 40.32 -8.23
N ARG A 131 -2.30 40.52 -7.28
CA ARG A 131 -3.32 39.50 -6.95
C ARG A 131 -4.28 39.30 -8.10
N ASP A 132 -4.71 40.38 -8.74
CA ASP A 132 -5.65 40.33 -9.86
C ASP A 132 -5.00 39.63 -11.07
N LEU A 133 -3.75 39.95 -11.39
CA LEU A 133 -2.98 39.26 -12.44
C LEU A 133 -2.79 37.76 -12.16
N ARG A 134 -2.46 37.39 -10.92
CA ARG A 134 -2.28 35.99 -10.53
C ARG A 134 -3.59 35.21 -10.59
N THR A 135 -4.70 35.85 -10.22
CA THR A 135 -6.03 35.25 -10.29
C THR A 135 -6.46 35.03 -11.75
N ALA A 136 -6.23 36.01 -12.63
CA ALA A 136 -6.48 35.88 -14.06
C ALA A 136 -5.64 34.74 -14.70
N LEU A 137 -4.38 34.62 -14.30
CA LEU A 137 -3.47 33.58 -14.80
C LEU A 137 -3.89 32.16 -14.34
N LEU A 138 -4.37 32.03 -13.09
CA LEU A 138 -4.94 30.78 -12.59
C LEU A 138 -6.24 30.40 -13.31
N ILE A 139 -7.12 31.37 -13.61
CA ILE A 139 -8.35 31.15 -14.39
C ILE A 139 -8.01 30.69 -15.82
N GLN A 140 -6.95 31.25 -16.42
CA GLN A 140 -6.50 30.83 -17.74
C GLN A 140 -5.95 29.41 -17.74
N GLN A 141 -5.12 29.05 -16.75
CA GLN A 141 -4.61 27.69 -16.57
C GLN A 141 -5.73 26.67 -16.33
N ASP A 142 -6.75 27.03 -15.56
CA ASP A 142 -7.93 26.19 -15.33
C ASP A 142 -8.71 25.94 -16.63
N LYS A 143 -8.98 26.99 -17.42
CA LYS A 143 -9.60 26.85 -18.76
C LYS A 143 -8.79 25.99 -19.71
N GLU A 144 -7.48 26.09 -19.67
CA GLU A 144 -6.58 25.32 -20.53
C GLU A 144 -6.54 23.84 -20.12
N ALA A 145 -6.52 23.55 -18.81
CA ALA A 145 -6.66 22.21 -18.27
C ALA A 145 -8.03 21.58 -18.61
N ASP A 146 -9.10 22.37 -18.54
CA ASP A 146 -10.45 21.96 -18.95
C ASP A 146 -10.51 21.60 -20.44
N ASN A 147 -9.89 22.42 -21.30
CA ASN A 147 -9.82 22.18 -22.73
C ASN A 147 -8.98 20.94 -23.07
N GLN A 148 -7.84 20.73 -22.40
CA GLN A 148 -7.03 19.53 -22.54
C GLN A 148 -7.78 18.27 -22.11
N THR A 149 -8.52 18.36 -20.99
CA THR A 149 -9.37 17.27 -20.50
C THR A 149 -10.48 16.92 -21.50
N ARG A 150 -11.11 17.94 -22.11
CA ARG A 150 -12.11 17.75 -23.19
C ARG A 150 -11.51 17.12 -24.43
N ALA A 151 -10.35 17.58 -24.88
CA ALA A 151 -9.67 17.03 -26.05
C ALA A 151 -9.24 15.57 -25.83
N ALA A 152 -8.70 15.25 -24.66
CA ALA A 152 -8.35 13.87 -24.29
C ALA A 152 -9.58 12.95 -24.24
N ALA A 153 -10.73 13.48 -23.80
CA ALA A 153 -11.98 12.75 -23.77
C ALA A 153 -12.57 12.50 -25.17
N ILE A 154 -12.46 13.46 -26.09
CA ILE A 154 -12.85 13.30 -27.51
C ILE A 154 -11.99 12.21 -28.16
N LYS A 155 -10.67 12.29 -28.01
CA LYS A 155 -9.73 11.29 -28.54
C LYS A 155 -9.98 9.88 -27.99
N ARG A 156 -10.34 9.75 -26.70
CA ARG A 156 -10.73 8.46 -26.12
C ARG A 156 -12.08 7.95 -26.63
N SER A 157 -13.02 8.85 -26.92
CA SER A 157 -14.30 8.47 -27.51
C SER A 157 -14.18 7.97 -28.95
N GLU A 158 -13.18 8.43 -29.70
CA GLU A 158 -12.86 7.95 -31.05
C GLU A 158 -12.26 6.52 -31.03
N SER A 159 -11.56 6.15 -29.95
CA SER A 159 -10.98 4.80 -29.76
C SER A 159 -11.93 3.77 -29.13
N LEU A 160 -13.14 4.18 -28.71
CA LEU A 160 -14.15 3.28 -28.20
C LEU A 160 -14.81 2.55 -29.38
N ASP A 161 -14.35 1.32 -29.63
CA ASP A 161 -14.94 0.44 -30.64
C ASP A 161 -16.41 0.16 -30.29
N THR A 162 -17.32 0.83 -30.99
CA THR A 162 -18.76 0.69 -30.79
C THR A 162 -19.32 -0.60 -31.39
N THR A 163 -18.51 -1.39 -32.11
CA THR A 163 -18.96 -2.58 -32.82
C THR A 163 -19.35 -3.74 -31.90
N VAL A 164 -18.81 -3.80 -30.66
CA VAL A 164 -19.18 -4.84 -29.66
C VAL A 164 -20.26 -4.35 -28.67
N SER A 165 -20.58 -3.05 -28.65
CA SER A 165 -21.65 -2.47 -27.81
C SER A 165 -22.83 -1.95 -28.63
N GLY A 166 -23.03 -2.48 -29.83
CA GLY A 166 -24.14 -2.13 -30.70
C GLY A 166 -25.44 -2.83 -30.33
N LYS A 167 -25.96 -2.66 -29.10
CA LYS A 167 -27.30 -3.19 -28.75
C LYS A 167 -27.99 -2.65 -27.49
N TYR A 168 -27.72 -1.42 -27.02
CA TYR A 168 -28.45 -0.89 -25.86
C TYR A 168 -28.77 0.59 -25.99
N SER A 169 -29.97 0.91 -26.48
CA SER A 169 -30.58 2.23 -26.41
C SER A 169 -32.10 2.06 -26.43
N ILE A 170 -32.79 2.71 -25.48
CA ILE A 170 -34.26 2.78 -25.33
C ILE A 170 -34.93 3.43 -26.55
N TRP A 171 -34.15 3.99 -27.48
CA TRP A 171 -34.61 4.73 -28.65
C TRP A 171 -34.46 3.98 -29.99
N ARG A 172 -33.94 2.75 -29.99
CA ARG A 172 -34.18 1.82 -31.11
C ARG A 172 -35.33 0.89 -30.73
N ARG A 173 -36.42 0.95 -31.50
CA ARG A 173 -37.29 -0.23 -31.66
C ARG A 173 -36.40 -1.35 -32.20
N ASP A 174 -36.67 -2.57 -31.76
CA ASP A 174 -36.05 -3.83 -32.20
C ASP A 174 -34.91 -4.34 -31.30
N TYR A 175 -35.25 -4.73 -30.07
CA TYR A 175 -35.02 -6.11 -29.60
C TYR A 175 -35.82 -6.38 -28.31
N GLU A 176 -36.90 -7.15 -28.40
CA GLU A 176 -37.59 -7.72 -27.23
C GLU A 176 -36.73 -8.87 -26.68
N ASN A 177 -36.22 -8.74 -25.45
CA ASN A 177 -35.68 -9.87 -24.70
C ASN A 177 -36.80 -10.47 -23.84
N PRO A 178 -37.20 -11.74 -24.05
CA PRO A 178 -38.36 -12.33 -23.40
C PRO A 178 -37.99 -13.00 -22.04
N ASN A 179 -37.61 -12.20 -21.01
CA ASN A 179 -37.64 -12.47 -19.53
C ASN A 179 -36.52 -11.67 -18.79
N SER A 180 -36.52 -11.39 -17.48
CA SER A 180 -37.52 -11.34 -16.39
C SER A 180 -37.46 -10.00 -15.61
N ASP A 181 -36.45 -9.16 -15.88
CA ASP A 181 -36.12 -7.95 -15.12
C ASP A 181 -36.40 -6.65 -15.89
N SER A 182 -37.58 -6.57 -16.51
CA SER A 182 -37.94 -5.46 -17.39
C SER A 182 -38.18 -4.15 -16.61
N ILE A 183 -38.71 -4.24 -15.40
CA ILE A 183 -39.11 -3.09 -14.58
C ILE A 183 -37.88 -2.45 -13.93
N LEU A 184 -36.98 -3.25 -13.37
CA LEU A 184 -35.73 -2.81 -12.76
C LEU A 184 -34.85 -2.08 -13.78
N LYS A 185 -34.71 -2.64 -14.99
CA LYS A 185 -33.98 -2.00 -16.10
C LYS A 185 -34.61 -0.66 -16.48
N LEU A 186 -35.92 -0.64 -16.70
CA LEU A 186 -36.66 0.58 -17.00
C LEU A 186 -36.45 1.67 -15.93
N MET A 187 -36.57 1.32 -14.65
CA MET A 187 -36.42 2.30 -13.57
C MET A 187 -34.98 2.83 -13.46
N ARG A 188 -33.96 1.99 -13.71
CA ARG A 188 -32.55 2.42 -13.75
C ARG A 188 -32.32 3.41 -14.90
N ASP A 189 -32.88 3.15 -16.07
CA ASP A 189 -32.81 4.04 -17.23
C ASP A 189 -33.52 5.37 -17.00
N GLN A 190 -34.73 5.32 -16.43
CA GLN A 190 -35.49 6.51 -16.05
C GLN A 190 -34.73 7.38 -15.04
N ILE A 191 -34.01 6.77 -14.08
CA ILE A 191 -33.16 7.49 -13.13
C ILE A 191 -32.02 8.23 -13.84
N ILE A 192 -31.39 7.61 -14.82
CA ILE A 192 -30.32 8.23 -15.62
C ILE A 192 -30.87 9.43 -16.37
N MET A 193 -32.00 9.27 -17.05
CA MET A 193 -32.68 10.34 -17.78
C MET A 193 -33.14 11.47 -16.85
N ALA A 194 -33.68 11.14 -15.68
CA ALA A 194 -34.14 12.12 -14.70
C ALA A 194 -32.99 13.00 -14.20
N LYS A 195 -31.82 12.40 -13.92
CA LYS A 195 -30.61 13.15 -13.56
C LYS A 195 -30.12 14.05 -14.69
N ALA A 196 -30.18 13.59 -15.93
CA ALA A 196 -29.77 14.39 -17.07
C ALA A 196 -30.69 15.59 -17.27
N TYR A 197 -32.01 15.38 -17.31
CA TYR A 197 -32.99 16.46 -17.43
C TYR A 197 -33.00 17.39 -16.22
N ALA A 198 -32.82 16.90 -14.99
CA ALA A 198 -32.74 17.75 -13.81
C ALA A 198 -31.57 18.73 -13.92
N ASN A 199 -30.41 18.24 -14.36
CA ASN A 199 -29.26 19.13 -14.59
C ASN A 199 -29.52 20.19 -15.67
N ILE A 200 -30.20 19.82 -16.76
CA ILE A 200 -30.58 20.76 -17.82
C ILE A 200 -31.60 21.77 -17.29
N ALA A 201 -32.61 21.31 -16.55
CA ALA A 201 -33.63 22.15 -15.90
C ALA A 201 -32.98 23.17 -14.97
N LYS A 202 -31.98 22.74 -14.17
CA LYS A 202 -31.20 23.61 -13.29
C LYS A 202 -30.42 24.67 -14.07
N SER A 203 -29.79 24.31 -15.18
CA SER A 203 -29.10 25.27 -16.06
C SER A 203 -30.04 26.27 -16.73
N ASN A 204 -31.28 25.86 -17.01
CA ASN A 204 -32.31 26.70 -17.63
C ASN A 204 -33.19 27.44 -16.61
N ASN A 205 -32.81 27.47 -15.32
CA ASN A 205 -33.57 28.06 -14.22
C ASN A 205 -35.02 27.56 -14.07
N LYS A 206 -35.33 26.33 -14.53
CA LYS A 206 -36.63 25.66 -14.33
C LYS A 206 -36.66 24.91 -13.00
N THR A 207 -36.76 25.66 -11.90
CA THR A 207 -36.70 25.13 -10.52
C THR A 207 -37.82 24.12 -10.20
N SER A 208 -39.06 24.42 -10.58
CA SER A 208 -40.21 23.53 -10.33
C SER A 208 -40.05 22.15 -10.99
N LEU A 209 -39.56 22.13 -12.23
CA LEU A 209 -39.31 20.89 -12.98
C LEU A 209 -38.11 20.13 -12.42
N TYR A 210 -37.05 20.85 -12.03
CA TYR A 210 -35.91 20.26 -11.32
C TYR A 210 -36.34 19.56 -10.03
N ASP A 211 -37.12 20.24 -9.19
CA ASP A 211 -37.59 19.69 -7.91
C ASP A 211 -38.49 18.47 -8.11
N SER A 212 -39.39 18.53 -9.12
CA SER A 212 -40.23 17.39 -9.49
C SER A 212 -39.41 16.17 -9.94
N LEU A 213 -38.44 16.37 -10.84
CA LEU A 213 -37.53 15.30 -11.30
C LEU A 213 -36.71 14.72 -10.15
N MET A 214 -36.21 15.56 -9.25
CA MET A 214 -35.41 15.11 -8.10
C MET A 214 -36.25 14.41 -7.03
N LYS A 215 -37.51 14.80 -6.85
CA LYS A 215 -38.47 14.11 -5.97
C LYS A 215 -38.73 12.70 -6.48
N HIS A 216 -39.15 12.55 -7.73
CA HIS A 216 -39.42 11.24 -8.32
C HIS A 216 -38.16 10.39 -8.41
N PHE A 217 -36.99 10.99 -8.63
CA PHE A 217 -35.70 10.27 -8.59
C PHE A 217 -35.46 9.62 -7.24
N ARG A 218 -35.69 10.33 -6.13
CA ARG A 218 -35.51 9.79 -4.77
C ARG A 218 -36.52 8.68 -4.48
N GLU A 219 -37.76 8.84 -4.90
CA GLU A 219 -38.81 7.83 -4.72
C GLU A 219 -38.51 6.55 -5.50
N SER A 220 -38.12 6.66 -6.77
CA SER A 220 -37.71 5.51 -7.59
C SER A 220 -36.45 4.84 -7.05
N LYS A 221 -35.46 5.61 -6.58
CA LYS A 221 -34.25 5.04 -5.96
C LYS A 221 -34.57 4.24 -4.69
N ARG A 222 -35.50 4.72 -3.86
CA ARG A 222 -35.97 4.00 -2.65
C ARG A 222 -36.73 2.73 -3.00
N ALA A 223 -37.54 2.75 -4.05
CA ALA A 223 -38.29 1.58 -4.50
C ALA A 223 -37.40 0.49 -5.13
N ILE A 224 -36.27 0.87 -5.73
CA ILE A 224 -35.25 -0.08 -6.21
C ILE A 224 -34.42 -0.65 -5.06
N GLY A 225 -33.97 0.19 -4.12
CA GLY A 225 -33.13 -0.27 -3.01
C GLY A 225 -31.86 -0.97 -3.48
N GLU A 226 -31.65 -2.20 -2.99
CA GLU A 226 -30.54 -3.09 -3.36
C GLU A 226 -30.95 -4.20 -4.35
N ALA A 227 -32.16 -4.10 -4.93
CA ALA A 227 -32.70 -5.14 -5.81
C ALA A 227 -31.80 -5.41 -7.03
N THR A 228 -31.52 -6.70 -7.23
CA THR A 228 -30.76 -7.23 -8.36
C THR A 228 -31.66 -7.84 -9.45
N SER A 229 -32.90 -8.18 -9.11
CA SER A 229 -33.95 -8.71 -10.00
C SER A 229 -35.30 -8.02 -9.78
N ASP A 230 -36.27 -8.20 -10.69
CA ASP A 230 -37.63 -7.64 -10.55
C ASP A 230 -38.37 -8.22 -9.34
N ALA A 231 -38.06 -9.47 -8.95
CA ALA A 231 -38.68 -10.15 -7.81
C ALA A 231 -38.34 -9.50 -6.46
N GLU A 232 -37.21 -8.79 -6.38
CA GLU A 232 -36.73 -8.10 -5.18
C GLU A 232 -37.24 -6.65 -5.07
N LEU A 233 -37.97 -6.16 -6.07
CA LEU A 233 -38.46 -4.78 -6.09
C LEU A 233 -39.56 -4.56 -5.04
N HIS A 234 -39.58 -3.34 -4.48
CA HIS A 234 -40.67 -2.93 -3.61
C HIS A 234 -42.01 -2.97 -4.38
N PRO A 235 -43.15 -3.36 -3.78
CA PRO A 235 -44.45 -3.43 -4.46
C PRO A 235 -44.89 -2.12 -5.15
N SER A 236 -44.39 -0.97 -4.66
CA SER A 236 -44.64 0.33 -5.29
C SER A 236 -43.77 0.63 -6.51
N ALA A 237 -42.83 -0.23 -6.91
CA ALA A 237 -41.87 0.03 -7.97
C ALA A 237 -42.55 0.40 -9.29
N LEU A 238 -43.56 -0.38 -9.69
CA LEU A 238 -44.33 -0.12 -10.91
C LEU A 238 -45.05 1.24 -10.88
N SER A 239 -45.67 1.61 -9.75
CA SER A 239 -46.36 2.90 -9.63
C SER A 239 -45.37 4.07 -9.64
N ARG A 240 -44.19 3.91 -9.03
CA ARG A 240 -43.10 4.91 -9.10
C ARG A 240 -42.50 5.02 -10.50
N ALA A 241 -42.34 3.92 -11.23
CA ALA A 241 -41.87 3.93 -12.61
C ALA A 241 -42.84 4.69 -13.53
N LYS A 242 -44.16 4.50 -13.36
CA LYS A 242 -45.20 5.25 -14.08
C LYS A 242 -45.14 6.74 -13.76
N ALA A 243 -45.07 7.10 -12.49
CA ALA A 243 -44.99 8.50 -12.05
C ALA A 243 -43.73 9.21 -12.58
N MET A 244 -42.57 8.53 -12.54
CA MET A 244 -41.33 9.02 -13.12
C MET A 244 -41.45 9.20 -14.64
N GLY A 245 -42.04 8.22 -15.34
CA GLY A 245 -42.26 8.29 -16.78
C GLY A 245 -43.08 9.51 -17.20
N HIS A 246 -44.13 9.85 -16.43
CA HIS A 246 -44.94 11.04 -16.66
C HIS A 246 -44.11 12.34 -16.57
N VAL A 247 -43.30 12.49 -15.50
CA VAL A 247 -42.47 13.69 -15.32
C VAL A 247 -41.33 13.76 -16.36
N LEU A 248 -40.78 12.62 -16.76
CA LEU A 248 -39.80 12.55 -17.85
C LEU A 248 -40.40 12.95 -19.20
N SER A 249 -41.65 12.61 -19.47
CA SER A 249 -42.36 13.06 -20.68
C SER A 249 -42.46 14.58 -20.72
N ILE A 250 -42.91 15.19 -19.61
CA ILE A 250 -42.99 16.66 -19.48
C ILE A 250 -41.60 17.29 -19.67
N ALA A 251 -40.57 16.71 -19.05
CA ALA A 251 -39.21 17.21 -19.17
C ALA A 251 -38.67 17.10 -20.60
N LYS A 252 -39.00 16.02 -21.31
CA LYS A 252 -38.64 15.83 -22.71
C LYS A 252 -39.25 16.94 -23.58
N ASP A 253 -40.56 17.16 -23.48
CA ASP A 253 -41.25 18.15 -24.31
C ASP A 253 -40.72 19.57 -24.07
N GLN A 254 -40.25 19.86 -22.86
CA GLN A 254 -39.80 21.19 -22.47
C GLN A 254 -38.29 21.46 -22.56
N LEU A 255 -37.45 20.43 -22.61
CA LEU A 255 -35.99 20.55 -22.45
C LEU A 255 -35.17 19.69 -23.42
N PHE A 256 -35.80 18.84 -24.22
CA PHE A 256 -35.05 17.93 -25.08
C PHE A 256 -34.45 18.64 -26.29
N GLU A 257 -33.13 18.73 -26.29
CA GLU A 257 -32.34 18.97 -27.50
C GLU A 257 -31.26 17.90 -27.63
N CYS A 258 -31.18 17.27 -28.80
CA CYS A 258 -30.30 16.13 -29.05
C CYS A 258 -28.84 16.44 -28.70
N ASN A 259 -28.30 17.58 -29.14
CA ASN A 259 -26.91 17.97 -28.88
C ASN A 259 -26.63 18.22 -27.40
N THR A 260 -27.55 18.90 -26.70
CA THR A 260 -27.42 19.21 -25.27
C THR A 260 -27.54 17.94 -24.43
N MET A 261 -28.50 17.08 -24.76
CA MET A 261 -28.70 15.79 -24.09
C MET A 261 -27.51 14.86 -24.29
N ALA A 262 -27.02 14.71 -25.54
CA ALA A 262 -25.86 13.90 -25.85
C ALA A 262 -24.61 14.39 -25.11
N ARG A 263 -24.36 15.70 -25.09
CA ARG A 263 -23.25 16.31 -24.33
C ARG A 263 -23.38 16.03 -22.84
N LYS A 264 -24.60 16.11 -22.28
CA LYS A 264 -24.84 15.85 -20.86
C LYS A 264 -24.62 14.38 -20.49
N LEU A 265 -25.13 13.45 -21.29
CA LEU A 265 -24.93 12.01 -21.09
C LEU A 265 -23.46 11.63 -21.17
N ARG A 266 -22.70 12.17 -22.14
CA ARG A 266 -21.24 11.96 -22.23
C ARG A 266 -20.52 12.45 -20.97
N ALA A 267 -20.85 13.65 -20.48
CA ALA A 267 -20.25 14.18 -19.26
C ALA A 267 -20.60 13.33 -18.02
N MET A 268 -21.84 12.82 -17.93
CA MET A 268 -22.24 11.91 -16.86
C MET A 268 -21.50 10.56 -16.93
N LEU A 269 -21.31 10.01 -18.13
CA LEU A 269 -20.54 8.78 -18.32
C LEU A 269 -19.09 8.96 -17.85
N GLN A 270 -18.43 10.04 -18.26
CA GLN A 270 -17.06 10.36 -17.85
C GLN A 270 -16.95 10.53 -16.33
N SER A 271 -17.89 11.26 -15.71
CA SER A 271 -17.93 11.42 -14.24
C SER A 271 -18.07 10.07 -13.54
N ASN A 272 -18.99 9.21 -14.01
CA ASN A 272 -19.19 7.90 -13.41
C ASN A 272 -17.97 6.98 -13.62
N GLU A 273 -17.31 7.02 -14.78
CA GLU A 273 -16.06 6.30 -15.01
C GLU A 273 -14.94 6.77 -14.05
N GLN A 274 -14.82 8.08 -13.83
CA GLN A 274 -13.89 8.64 -12.86
C GLN A 274 -14.21 8.16 -11.43
N ASP A 275 -15.47 8.17 -11.04
CA ASP A 275 -15.93 7.67 -9.73
C ASP A 275 -15.64 6.18 -9.56
N VAL A 276 -15.94 5.36 -10.57
CA VAL A 276 -15.62 3.92 -10.57
C VAL A 276 -14.11 3.70 -10.47
N ASN A 277 -13.30 4.47 -11.20
CA ASN A 277 -11.85 4.39 -11.11
C ASN A 277 -11.32 4.83 -9.73
N ALA A 278 -11.91 5.86 -9.12
CA ALA A 278 -11.57 6.30 -7.77
C ALA A 278 -11.93 5.23 -6.72
N LEU A 279 -13.12 4.63 -6.82
CA LEU A 279 -13.54 3.52 -5.97
C LEU A 279 -12.67 2.28 -6.16
N ARG A 280 -12.31 1.92 -7.40
CA ARG A 280 -11.35 0.84 -7.68
C ARG A 280 -10.00 1.08 -7.04
N LYS A 281 -9.46 2.31 -7.13
CA LYS A 281 -8.21 2.69 -6.45
C LYS A 281 -8.33 2.56 -4.93
N LYS A 282 -9.43 3.04 -4.34
CA LYS A 282 -9.69 2.93 -2.90
C LYS A 282 -9.85 1.46 -2.46
N SER A 283 -10.56 0.64 -3.21
CA SER A 283 -10.71 -0.79 -2.97
C SER A 283 -9.36 -1.50 -3.04
N GLY A 284 -8.55 -1.23 -4.07
CA GLY A 284 -7.20 -1.79 -4.20
C GLY A 284 -6.29 -1.40 -3.04
N PHE A 285 -6.38 -0.16 -2.55
CA PHE A 285 -5.68 0.29 -1.35
C PHE A 285 -6.09 -0.52 -0.11
N LEU A 286 -7.39 -0.70 0.13
CA LEU A 286 -7.90 -1.43 1.30
C LEU A 286 -7.51 -2.91 1.26
N ILE A 287 -7.59 -3.54 0.09
CA ILE A 287 -7.14 -4.93 -0.11
C ILE A 287 -5.65 -5.06 0.22
N GLN A 288 -4.81 -4.12 -0.25
CA GLN A 288 -3.39 -4.13 0.07
C GLN A 288 -3.11 -3.91 1.56
N LEU A 289 -3.88 -3.05 2.22
CA LEU A 289 -3.74 -2.83 3.66
C LEU A 289 -4.10 -4.12 4.42
N ALA A 290 -5.24 -4.72 4.11
CA ALA A 290 -5.73 -5.93 4.76
C ALA A 290 -4.80 -7.14 4.51
N ALA A 291 -4.19 -7.25 3.32
CA ALA A 291 -3.19 -8.28 3.03
C ALA A 291 -1.85 -8.10 3.78
N LYS A 292 -1.57 -6.90 4.29
CA LYS A 292 -0.35 -6.56 5.05
C LYS A 292 -0.55 -6.64 6.56
N THR A 293 -1.77 -6.42 7.04
CA THR A 293 -2.07 -6.51 8.47
C THR A 293 -2.02 -7.96 8.92
N VAL A 294 -1.29 -8.24 9.99
CA VAL A 294 -1.29 -9.56 10.63
C VAL A 294 -2.59 -9.69 11.45
N PRO A 295 -3.47 -10.66 11.14
CA PRO A 295 -4.66 -10.94 11.94
C PRO A 295 -4.29 -11.26 13.39
N LYS A 296 -5.16 -10.89 14.34
CA LYS A 296 -4.94 -11.17 15.78
C LYS A 296 -4.66 -12.65 16.08
N PRO A 297 -5.38 -13.62 15.48
CA PRO A 297 -5.06 -15.05 15.66
C PRO A 297 -3.62 -15.40 15.30
N LEU A 298 -3.14 -14.90 14.16
CA LEU A 298 -1.77 -15.14 13.68
C LEU A 298 -0.71 -14.37 14.48
N HIS A 299 -1.09 -13.37 15.28
CA HIS A 299 -0.18 -12.72 16.23
C HIS A 299 -0.13 -13.46 17.58
N CYS A 300 -1.28 -13.96 18.05
CA CYS A 300 -1.36 -14.76 19.27
C CYS A 300 -0.51 -16.03 19.18
N PHE A 301 -0.57 -16.72 18.05
CA PHE A 301 0.01 -18.05 17.90
C PHE A 301 1.54 -18.10 18.11
N PRO A 302 2.37 -17.28 17.44
CA PRO A 302 3.81 -17.24 17.73
C PRO A 302 4.14 -16.79 19.16
N LEU A 303 3.34 -15.89 19.74
CA LEU A 303 3.56 -15.42 21.11
C LEU A 303 3.39 -16.55 22.14
N GLN A 304 2.36 -17.38 21.99
CA GLN A 304 2.13 -18.54 22.87
C GLN A 304 3.29 -19.54 22.77
N LEU A 305 3.70 -19.89 21.54
CA LEU A 305 4.82 -20.79 21.30
C LEU A 305 6.13 -20.25 21.88
N ALA A 306 6.40 -18.95 21.69
CA ALA A 306 7.60 -18.32 22.22
C ALA A 306 7.61 -18.29 23.76
N ALA A 307 6.46 -18.03 24.40
CA ALA A 307 6.34 -18.07 25.85
C ALA A 307 6.71 -19.47 26.38
N ASP A 308 6.14 -20.51 25.80
CA ASP A 308 6.40 -21.90 26.23
C ASP A 308 7.83 -22.35 25.93
N TYR A 309 8.45 -21.87 24.86
CA TYR A 309 9.86 -22.13 24.53
C TYR A 309 10.79 -21.74 25.68
N PHE A 310 10.59 -20.54 26.23
CA PHE A 310 11.40 -20.03 27.32
C PHE A 310 11.01 -20.65 28.66
N MET A 311 9.72 -20.83 28.92
CA MET A 311 9.22 -21.43 30.16
C MET A 311 9.71 -22.87 30.38
N HIS A 312 9.76 -23.68 29.32
CA HIS A 312 10.20 -25.08 29.39
C HIS A 312 11.72 -25.26 29.19
N GLY A 313 12.51 -24.17 29.11
CA GLY A 313 13.97 -24.25 29.03
C GLY A 313 14.53 -24.79 27.71
N HIS A 314 13.78 -24.74 26.61
CA HIS A 314 14.20 -25.29 25.31
C HIS A 314 15.35 -24.53 24.64
N HIS A 315 15.68 -23.32 25.12
CA HIS A 315 16.83 -22.55 24.66
C HIS A 315 18.19 -23.25 24.87
N ASN A 316 18.25 -24.24 25.77
CA ASN A 316 19.46 -25.03 26.05
C ASN A 316 19.50 -26.37 25.31
N LYS A 317 18.48 -26.73 24.53
CA LYS A 317 18.45 -28.00 23.81
C LYS A 317 19.23 -27.91 22.50
N GLU A 318 20.24 -28.75 22.37
CA GLU A 318 20.98 -28.92 21.12
C GLU A 318 20.14 -29.57 20.02
N TYR A 319 20.55 -29.34 18.76
CA TYR A 319 20.00 -30.03 17.61
C TYR A 319 20.26 -31.53 17.65
N VAL A 320 19.23 -32.31 17.34
CA VAL A 320 19.33 -33.74 17.08
C VAL A 320 19.75 -33.94 15.62
N ASN A 321 20.65 -34.90 15.37
CA ASN A 321 21.17 -35.26 14.04
C ASN A 321 21.97 -34.16 13.32
N LYS A 322 22.89 -33.48 14.01
CA LYS A 322 23.73 -32.41 13.41
C LYS A 322 24.55 -32.90 12.22
N GLU A 323 24.91 -34.18 12.21
CA GLU A 323 25.66 -34.82 11.12
C GLU A 323 24.92 -34.78 9.78
N LYS A 324 23.58 -34.75 9.79
CA LYS A 324 22.76 -34.70 8.56
C LYS A 324 22.70 -33.30 7.94
N LEU A 325 23.04 -32.25 8.68
CA LEU A 325 22.84 -30.86 8.24
C LEU A 325 23.77 -30.48 7.07
N ASP A 326 24.93 -31.12 6.99
CA ASP A 326 25.95 -30.86 5.96
C ASP A 326 26.14 -32.05 4.99
N ASP A 327 25.33 -33.11 5.13
CA ASP A 327 25.48 -34.33 4.32
C ASP A 327 24.91 -34.15 2.91
N VAL A 328 25.80 -33.86 1.96
CA VAL A 328 25.48 -33.66 0.53
C VAL A 328 24.73 -34.81 -0.15
N SER A 329 24.64 -35.99 0.47
CA SER A 329 23.86 -37.13 -0.06
C SER A 329 22.35 -37.03 0.26
N LEU A 330 21.93 -36.08 1.10
CA LEU A 330 20.56 -35.86 1.51
C LEU A 330 19.85 -34.78 0.68
N TYR A 331 18.54 -34.66 0.86
CA TYR A 331 17.71 -33.67 0.16
C TYR A 331 17.51 -32.44 1.03
N HIS A 332 18.25 -31.37 0.72
CA HIS A 332 18.25 -30.12 1.48
C HIS A 332 17.27 -29.08 0.94
N TYR A 333 16.44 -28.55 1.82
CA TYR A 333 15.44 -27.53 1.52
C TYR A 333 15.76 -26.24 2.25
N ALA A 334 15.73 -25.10 1.57
CA ALA A 334 15.83 -23.77 2.18
C ALA A 334 14.45 -23.12 2.24
N ILE A 335 14.02 -22.70 3.43
CA ILE A 335 12.77 -21.96 3.67
C ILE A 335 13.11 -20.72 4.49
N PHE A 336 12.79 -19.53 3.99
CA PHE A 336 13.03 -18.28 4.70
C PHE A 336 11.69 -17.62 5.04
N SER A 337 11.33 -17.56 6.32
CA SER A 337 9.99 -17.13 6.73
C SER A 337 9.94 -16.57 8.15
N ASP A 338 9.02 -15.63 8.35
CA ASP A 338 8.59 -15.11 9.65
C ASP A 338 7.23 -15.71 10.11
N ASN A 339 6.69 -16.66 9.34
CA ASN A 339 5.36 -17.23 9.56
C ASN A 339 5.45 -18.72 9.91
N VAL A 340 5.30 -19.02 11.20
CA VAL A 340 5.37 -20.38 11.75
C VAL A 340 4.33 -21.32 11.09
N LEU A 341 3.10 -20.85 10.91
CA LEU A 341 2.01 -21.67 10.38
C LEU A 341 2.16 -21.93 8.88
N ALA A 342 2.62 -20.94 8.11
CA ALA A 342 2.88 -21.14 6.69
C ALA A 342 4.07 -22.10 6.48
N THR A 343 5.14 -21.91 7.26
CA THR A 343 6.31 -22.79 7.24
C THR A 343 5.95 -24.24 7.59
N SER A 344 5.10 -24.45 8.60
CA SER A 344 4.67 -25.80 8.97
C SER A 344 3.89 -26.50 7.86
N VAL A 345 3.06 -25.78 7.10
CA VAL A 345 2.38 -26.34 5.93
C VAL A 345 3.36 -26.75 4.83
N VAL A 346 4.38 -25.93 4.53
CA VAL A 346 5.41 -26.32 3.53
C VAL A 346 6.12 -27.60 3.96
N VAL A 347 6.57 -27.67 5.21
CA VAL A 347 7.28 -28.85 5.73
C VAL A 347 6.35 -30.08 5.76
N ASN A 348 5.14 -29.95 6.32
CA ASN A 348 4.19 -31.06 6.43
C ASN A 348 3.76 -31.58 5.06
N SER A 349 3.42 -30.69 4.13
CA SER A 349 3.05 -31.09 2.78
C SER A 349 4.20 -31.75 2.03
N THR A 350 5.44 -31.27 2.21
CA THR A 350 6.62 -31.91 1.61
C THR A 350 6.88 -33.30 2.18
N VAL A 351 6.84 -33.43 3.51
CA VAL A 351 7.10 -34.71 4.21
C VAL A 351 6.02 -35.74 3.94
N LEU A 352 4.74 -35.32 3.86
CA LEU A 352 3.63 -36.23 3.56
C LEU A 352 3.77 -36.89 2.19
N HIS A 353 4.29 -36.16 1.19
CA HIS A 353 4.47 -36.67 -0.18
C HIS A 353 5.87 -37.25 -0.44
N ALA A 354 6.78 -37.19 0.54
CA ALA A 354 8.12 -37.74 0.41
C ALA A 354 8.11 -39.26 0.47
N LYS A 355 8.80 -39.93 -0.46
CA LYS A 355 8.95 -41.40 -0.45
C LYS A 355 9.82 -41.89 0.70
N ASN A 356 10.88 -41.14 1.04
CA ASN A 356 11.86 -41.50 2.06
C ASN A 356 12.07 -40.32 3.04
N PRO A 357 11.11 -40.01 3.92
CA PRO A 357 11.13 -38.80 4.76
C PRO A 357 12.42 -38.59 5.56
N GLU A 358 13.10 -39.66 5.97
CA GLU A 358 14.34 -39.62 6.75
C GLU A 358 15.55 -39.04 6.02
N LYS A 359 15.45 -38.88 4.70
CA LYS A 359 16.48 -38.26 3.84
C LYS A 359 16.26 -36.76 3.59
N HIS A 360 15.18 -36.19 4.11
CA HIS A 360 14.84 -34.78 3.90
C HIS A 360 15.36 -33.93 5.07
N VAL A 361 16.04 -32.83 4.73
CA VAL A 361 16.61 -31.87 5.67
C VAL A 361 16.07 -30.48 5.35
N PHE A 362 15.31 -29.90 6.27
CA PHE A 362 14.73 -28.57 6.13
C PHE A 362 15.55 -27.56 6.93
N HIS A 363 16.12 -26.59 6.23
CA HIS A 363 16.80 -25.45 6.82
C HIS A 363 15.86 -24.23 6.79
N ILE A 364 15.33 -23.88 7.96
CA ILE A 364 14.41 -22.78 8.13
C ILE A 364 15.20 -21.60 8.68
N VAL A 365 15.27 -20.49 7.95
CA VAL A 365 15.85 -19.24 8.47
C VAL A 365 14.73 -18.27 8.81
N THR A 366 14.74 -17.76 10.02
CA THR A 366 13.75 -16.83 10.55
C THR A 366 14.41 -15.65 11.25
N ASP A 367 13.65 -14.58 11.48
CA ASP A 367 14.10 -13.48 12.32
C ASP A 367 14.12 -13.85 13.81
N LYS A 368 14.80 -13.02 14.61
CA LYS A 368 14.91 -13.18 16.06
C LYS A 368 13.58 -13.16 16.80
N LEU A 369 12.58 -12.45 16.28
CA LEU A 369 11.28 -12.35 16.94
C LEU A 369 10.51 -13.66 16.84
N ASN A 370 10.64 -14.35 15.71
CA ASN A 370 9.93 -15.60 15.43
C ASN A 370 10.77 -16.85 15.71
N PHE A 371 12.08 -16.71 15.97
CA PHE A 371 12.99 -17.83 16.22
C PHE A 371 12.51 -18.78 17.32
N ALA A 372 12.15 -18.26 18.50
CA ALA A 372 11.68 -19.07 19.61
C ALA A 372 10.39 -19.84 19.27
N ALA A 373 9.44 -19.16 18.62
CA ALA A 373 8.17 -19.76 18.21
C ALA A 373 8.36 -20.86 17.15
N MET A 374 9.18 -20.58 16.13
CA MET A 374 9.51 -21.51 15.05
C MET A 374 10.21 -22.76 15.60
N ARG A 375 11.20 -22.57 16.48
CA ARG A 375 11.87 -23.67 17.20
C ARG A 375 10.87 -24.50 18.01
N MET A 376 10.02 -23.84 18.81
CA MET A 376 9.06 -24.54 19.66
C MET A 376 8.10 -25.40 18.85
N TRP A 377 7.57 -24.88 17.75
CA TRP A 377 6.66 -25.62 16.88
C TRP A 377 7.26 -26.96 16.43
N PHE A 378 8.48 -26.96 15.88
CA PHE A 378 9.12 -28.18 15.39
C PHE A 378 9.70 -29.07 16.51
N ILE A 379 9.80 -28.57 17.74
CA ILE A 379 10.12 -29.38 18.92
C ILE A 379 8.90 -30.18 19.39
N ILE A 380 7.72 -29.55 19.46
CA ILE A 380 6.48 -30.20 19.93
C ILE A 380 5.87 -31.06 18.80
N TYR A 381 5.95 -30.59 17.56
CA TYR A 381 5.37 -31.23 16.38
C TYR A 381 6.46 -31.57 15.35
N PRO A 382 7.38 -32.50 15.66
CA PRO A 382 8.43 -32.89 14.73
C PRO A 382 7.83 -33.58 13.49
N PRO A 383 8.28 -33.23 12.28
CA PRO A 383 7.71 -33.79 11.05
C PRO A 383 8.27 -35.18 10.78
N ALA A 384 7.52 -36.22 11.18
CA ALA A 384 7.85 -37.63 10.98
C ALA A 384 9.34 -37.95 11.21
N LYS A 385 10.06 -38.48 10.20
CA LYS A 385 11.50 -38.81 10.26
C LYS A 385 12.42 -37.75 9.66
N ALA A 386 11.88 -36.63 9.17
CA ALA A 386 12.69 -35.60 8.52
C ALA A 386 13.48 -34.77 9.55
N THR A 387 14.63 -34.25 9.13
CA THR A 387 15.45 -33.36 9.96
C THR A 387 15.00 -31.91 9.72
N VAL A 388 14.83 -31.13 10.79
CA VAL A 388 14.54 -29.70 10.72
C VAL A 388 15.57 -28.92 11.52
N GLU A 389 16.17 -27.92 10.89
CA GLU A 389 17.03 -26.93 11.50
C GLU A 389 16.36 -25.55 11.43
N VAL A 390 16.38 -24.81 12.53
CA VAL A 390 15.88 -23.43 12.56
C VAL A 390 17.06 -22.49 12.88
N GLN A 391 17.42 -21.62 11.95
CA GLN A 391 18.51 -20.66 12.14
C GLN A 391 17.92 -19.26 12.36
N ASN A 392 18.56 -18.49 13.24
CA ASN A 392 18.26 -17.07 13.40
C ASN A 392 19.13 -16.25 12.45
N ILE A 393 18.50 -15.40 11.65
CA ILE A 393 19.21 -14.50 10.72
C ILE A 393 20.22 -13.59 11.43
N ASP A 394 19.96 -13.20 12.68
CA ASP A 394 20.84 -12.32 13.45
C ASP A 394 22.18 -13.00 13.84
N ASP A 395 22.25 -14.33 13.76
CA ASP A 395 23.48 -15.09 14.04
C ASP A 395 24.45 -15.09 12.85
N PHE A 396 24.01 -14.61 11.67
CA PHE A 396 24.84 -14.54 10.47
C PHE A 396 25.80 -13.35 10.53
N LYS A 397 27.01 -13.60 11.04
CA LYS A 397 28.07 -12.57 11.19
C LYS A 397 28.44 -11.87 9.87
N TRP A 398 28.32 -12.57 8.73
CA TRP A 398 28.59 -12.02 7.40
C TRP A 398 27.46 -11.10 6.90
N LEU A 399 26.25 -11.20 7.47
CA LEU A 399 25.08 -10.43 7.07
C LEU A 399 25.12 -9.03 7.70
N ASN A 400 25.89 -8.14 7.09
CA ASN A 400 26.02 -6.75 7.52
C ASN A 400 26.13 -5.80 6.31
N SER A 401 26.02 -4.50 6.53
CA SER A 401 26.02 -3.50 5.45
C SER A 401 27.35 -3.34 4.71
N SER A 402 28.46 -3.85 5.26
CA SER A 402 29.72 -3.85 4.54
C SER A 402 29.69 -4.84 3.36
N TYR A 403 29.05 -6.00 3.55
CA TYR A 403 28.96 -7.04 2.52
C TYR A 403 27.66 -6.99 1.72
N CYS A 404 26.51 -6.71 2.36
CA CYS A 404 25.21 -6.85 1.72
C CYS A 404 24.71 -5.53 1.11
N SER A 405 24.64 -5.46 -0.24
CA SER A 405 24.18 -4.27 -0.97
C SER A 405 22.81 -3.75 -0.52
N VAL A 406 21.85 -4.64 -0.22
CA VAL A 406 20.52 -4.24 0.26
C VAL A 406 20.57 -3.61 1.65
N LEU A 407 21.32 -4.19 2.59
CA LEU A 407 21.46 -3.60 3.94
C LEU A 407 22.12 -2.22 3.86
N ARG A 408 23.18 -2.09 3.05
CA ARG A 408 23.82 -0.81 2.78
C ARG A 408 22.85 0.24 2.27
N GLN A 409 21.99 -0.13 1.32
CA GLN A 409 20.93 0.74 0.81
C GLN A 409 19.90 1.09 1.88
N LEU A 410 19.43 0.12 2.68
CA LEU A 410 18.48 0.34 3.77
C LEU A 410 19.01 1.28 4.84
N GLU A 411 20.31 1.25 5.10
CA GLU A 411 20.96 2.12 6.07
C GLU A 411 21.12 3.56 5.59
N SER A 412 21.06 3.80 4.27
CA SER A 412 21.19 5.13 3.67
C SER A 412 20.10 6.10 4.13
N ALA A 413 20.47 7.36 4.37
CA ALA A 413 19.55 8.41 4.82
C ALA A 413 18.36 8.62 3.86
N ARG A 414 18.60 8.48 2.55
CA ARG A 414 17.60 8.64 1.48
C ARG A 414 16.50 7.57 1.53
N ILE A 415 16.87 6.33 1.83
CA ILE A 415 15.92 5.21 1.92
C ILE A 415 15.18 5.24 3.25
N LYS A 416 15.85 5.62 4.34
CA LYS A 416 15.17 5.88 5.62
C LYS A 416 14.12 6.98 5.47
N GLU A 417 14.40 8.03 4.70
CA GLU A 417 13.44 9.10 4.41
C GLU A 417 12.26 8.62 3.54
N TYR A 418 12.52 7.83 2.50
CA TYR A 418 11.50 7.29 1.60
C TYR A 418 10.51 6.33 2.30
N TYR A 419 10.99 5.47 3.20
CA TYR A 419 10.16 4.48 3.90
C TYR A 419 9.57 4.96 5.23
N PHE A 420 10.32 5.74 6.04
CA PHE A 420 9.93 6.03 7.43
C PHE A 420 9.35 7.44 7.68
N LYS A 421 9.40 8.40 6.73
CA LYS A 421 8.66 9.68 6.86
C LYS A 421 7.18 9.50 6.44
N ALA A 422 6.41 8.83 7.29
CA ALA A 422 4.98 8.57 7.08
C ALA A 422 4.03 9.70 7.58
N ASN A 423 4.52 10.82 8.11
CA ASN A 423 3.67 11.80 8.81
C ASN A 423 3.41 13.14 8.08
N HIS A 424 3.68 13.25 6.77
CA HIS A 424 3.28 14.45 6.01
C HIS A 424 1.91 14.27 5.33
N PRO A 425 0.93 15.17 5.58
CA PRO A 425 -0.42 15.13 4.99
C PRO A 425 -0.47 15.17 3.46
N SER A 426 0.61 15.59 2.80
CA SER A 426 0.77 15.60 1.34
C SER A 426 0.99 14.23 0.71
N SER A 427 1.15 13.16 1.51
CA SER A 427 1.30 11.79 1.02
C SER A 427 -0.04 11.15 0.57
N LEU A 428 -1.18 11.72 0.96
CA LEU A 428 -2.51 11.33 0.47
C LEU A 428 -2.78 11.79 -0.98
N SER A 429 -2.08 12.83 -1.45
CA SER A 429 -2.17 13.32 -2.83
C SER A 429 -1.27 12.56 -3.82
N ALA A 430 -0.33 11.74 -3.33
CA ALA A 430 0.67 11.06 -4.15
C ALA A 430 0.23 9.67 -4.65
N GLY A 431 -1.04 9.50 -5.05
CA GLY A 431 -1.52 8.33 -5.81
C GLY A 431 -1.42 6.94 -5.13
N ALA A 432 -2.29 6.02 -5.56
CA ALA A 432 -2.26 4.61 -5.13
C ALA A 432 -0.94 3.89 -5.52
N ASP A 433 -0.21 4.45 -6.50
CA ASP A 433 1.07 3.95 -7.01
C ASP A 433 2.27 4.20 -6.11
N ASN A 434 2.10 4.69 -4.88
CA ASN A 434 3.19 4.77 -3.89
C ASN A 434 2.93 3.95 -2.63
N LEU A 435 1.76 3.30 -2.50
CA LEU A 435 1.39 2.57 -1.29
C LEU A 435 1.52 1.04 -1.38
N LYS A 436 1.40 0.48 -2.60
CA LYS A 436 1.96 -0.87 -2.90
C LYS A 436 3.44 -0.94 -2.48
N TYR A 437 4.10 0.22 -2.53
CA TYR A 437 5.55 0.44 -2.47
C TYR A 437 6.10 0.68 -1.07
N ARG A 438 5.25 0.61 -0.03
CA ARG A 438 5.63 0.66 1.40
C ARG A 438 5.27 -0.65 2.12
N ASN A 439 5.65 -1.81 1.56
CA ASN A 439 5.53 -3.08 2.28
C ASN A 439 6.86 -3.38 2.99
N PRO A 440 6.90 -3.43 4.34
CA PRO A 440 8.09 -3.85 5.07
C PRO A 440 8.60 -5.24 4.65
N LYS A 441 7.73 -6.12 4.11
CA LYS A 441 8.16 -7.42 3.56
C LYS A 441 9.16 -7.28 2.41
N TYR A 442 9.12 -6.22 1.60
CA TYR A 442 10.13 -5.97 0.56
C TYR A 442 11.45 -5.44 1.13
N LEU A 443 11.48 -5.07 2.41
CA LEU A 443 12.68 -4.75 3.17
C LEU A 443 13.10 -5.91 4.09
N SER A 444 12.29 -6.98 4.14
CA SER A 444 12.61 -8.13 4.96
C SER A 444 13.86 -8.79 4.38
N MET A 445 14.92 -8.79 5.19
CA MET A 445 16.17 -9.44 4.82
C MET A 445 16.00 -10.93 4.56
N LEU A 446 14.99 -11.58 5.16
CA LEU A 446 14.64 -12.98 4.88
C LEU A 446 14.36 -13.20 3.39
N ASN A 447 13.69 -12.26 2.73
CA ASN A 447 13.44 -12.37 1.28
C ASN A 447 14.72 -12.23 0.46
N HIS A 448 15.70 -11.46 0.94
CA HIS A 448 16.96 -11.24 0.23
C HIS A 448 18.00 -12.34 0.49
N LEU A 449 17.84 -13.16 1.54
CA LEU A 449 18.71 -14.31 1.80
C LEU A 449 18.76 -15.31 0.63
N ARG A 450 17.75 -15.32 -0.24
CA ARG A 450 17.75 -16.15 -1.46
C ARG A 450 18.93 -15.87 -2.39
N PHE A 451 19.53 -14.68 -2.30
CA PHE A 451 20.73 -14.31 -3.07
C PHE A 451 22.05 -14.69 -2.37
N TYR A 452 21.96 -15.27 -1.18
CA TYR A 452 23.08 -15.62 -0.32
C TYR A 452 23.07 -17.11 0.07
N LEU A 453 22.42 -17.96 -0.73
CA LEU A 453 22.31 -19.40 -0.44
C LEU A 453 23.67 -20.07 -0.21
N PRO A 454 24.75 -19.76 -0.97
CA PRO A 454 26.07 -20.32 -0.68
C PRO A 454 26.70 -19.80 0.63
N GLU A 455 26.38 -18.59 1.07
CA GLU A 455 26.87 -18.03 2.33
C GLU A 455 26.12 -18.62 3.53
N VAL A 456 24.84 -18.93 3.37
CA VAL A 456 24.03 -19.64 4.36
C VAL A 456 24.42 -21.13 4.42
N PHE A 457 24.65 -21.76 3.27
CA PHE A 457 24.91 -23.21 3.14
C PHE A 457 26.21 -23.52 2.38
N PRO A 458 27.38 -23.15 2.92
CA PRO A 458 28.65 -23.20 2.18
C PRO A 458 29.11 -24.62 1.80
N LYS A 459 28.69 -25.62 2.57
CA LYS A 459 29.09 -27.02 2.40
C LYS A 459 28.21 -27.81 1.44
N LEU A 460 27.04 -27.29 1.08
CA LEU A 460 26.11 -27.98 0.19
C LEU A 460 26.43 -27.72 -1.29
N ASP A 461 26.04 -28.70 -2.12
CA ASP A 461 26.26 -28.67 -3.56
C ASP A 461 25.03 -28.25 -4.34
N LYS A 462 23.84 -28.66 -3.88
CA LYS A 462 22.56 -28.36 -4.50
C LYS A 462 21.51 -28.19 -3.41
N ILE A 463 20.60 -27.26 -3.57
CA ILE A 463 19.54 -26.98 -2.59
C ILE A 463 18.24 -26.62 -3.28
N LEU A 464 17.10 -27.07 -2.73
CA LEU A 464 15.78 -26.67 -3.20
C LEU A 464 15.25 -25.54 -2.33
N PHE A 465 15.02 -24.38 -2.92
CA PHE A 465 14.39 -23.25 -2.25
C PHE A 465 12.85 -23.37 -2.35
N LEU A 466 12.15 -23.19 -1.23
CA LEU A 466 10.69 -23.13 -1.16
C LEU A 466 10.27 -21.84 -0.44
N ASP A 467 9.38 -21.05 -1.04
CA ASP A 467 8.74 -19.94 -0.32
C ASP A 467 7.73 -20.50 0.71
N ASP A 468 7.37 -19.72 1.73
CA ASP A 468 6.46 -20.16 2.81
C ASP A 468 4.98 -20.28 2.38
N ASP A 469 4.64 -19.73 1.22
CA ASP A 469 3.31 -19.67 0.66
C ASP A 469 3.07 -20.73 -0.44
N VAL A 470 3.79 -21.86 -0.36
CA VAL A 470 3.62 -23.00 -1.25
C VAL A 470 3.00 -24.21 -0.55
N VAL A 471 2.41 -25.10 -1.33
CA VAL A 471 1.99 -26.44 -0.89
C VAL A 471 2.56 -27.46 -1.85
N VAL A 472 3.21 -28.49 -1.29
CA VAL A 472 3.76 -29.61 -2.06
C VAL A 472 2.72 -30.73 -2.14
N GLN A 473 2.43 -31.18 -3.36
CA GLN A 473 1.44 -32.24 -3.65
C GLN A 473 2.09 -33.52 -4.20
N LYS A 474 3.39 -33.51 -4.50
CA LYS A 474 4.13 -34.65 -5.07
C LYS A 474 5.56 -34.71 -4.56
N ASP A 475 6.15 -35.89 -4.65
CA ASP A 475 7.55 -36.14 -4.30
C ASP A 475 8.50 -35.25 -5.14
N LEU A 476 9.29 -34.43 -4.45
CA LEU A 476 10.22 -33.46 -5.06
C LEU A 476 11.62 -34.02 -5.29
N THR A 477 11.93 -35.22 -4.79
CA THR A 477 13.27 -35.83 -4.93
C THR A 477 13.78 -35.93 -6.37
N PRO A 478 12.95 -36.12 -7.43
CA PRO A 478 13.45 -36.16 -8.80
C PRO A 478 14.13 -34.87 -9.27
N LEU A 479 13.89 -33.71 -8.63
CA LEU A 479 14.54 -32.44 -8.97
C LEU A 479 16.06 -32.48 -8.77
N TRP A 480 16.57 -33.27 -7.82
CA TRP A 480 18.01 -33.40 -7.60
C TRP A 480 18.72 -34.10 -8.76
N SER A 481 18.01 -34.97 -9.48
CA SER A 481 18.53 -35.72 -10.63
C SER A 481 18.41 -34.95 -11.95
N VAL A 482 17.79 -33.77 -11.96
CA VAL A 482 17.74 -32.91 -13.15
C VAL A 482 19.14 -32.38 -13.45
N ASP A 483 19.60 -32.60 -14.69
CA ASP A 483 20.78 -31.95 -15.23
C ASP A 483 20.43 -30.52 -15.64
N LEU A 484 21.01 -29.55 -14.93
CA LEU A 484 20.82 -28.12 -15.20
C LEU A 484 21.69 -27.63 -16.37
N GLN A 485 22.42 -28.50 -17.06
CA GLN A 485 23.22 -28.17 -18.24
C GLN A 485 24.24 -27.05 -17.96
N GLY A 486 24.84 -27.07 -16.76
CA GLY A 486 25.76 -26.04 -16.30
C GLY A 486 25.12 -24.68 -15.98
N MET A 487 23.79 -24.61 -15.87
CA MET A 487 23.07 -23.44 -15.33
C MET A 487 22.95 -23.52 -13.80
N VAL A 488 22.75 -22.36 -13.17
CA VAL A 488 22.77 -22.24 -11.70
C VAL A 488 21.39 -22.47 -11.09
N ASN A 489 20.33 -22.05 -11.79
CA ASN A 489 18.96 -22.09 -11.32
C ASN A 489 18.12 -23.02 -12.20
N GLY A 490 17.33 -23.91 -11.62
CA GLY A 490 16.22 -24.59 -12.29
C GLY A 490 14.90 -24.00 -11.80
N ALA A 491 14.12 -23.42 -12.71
CA ALA A 491 12.87 -22.75 -12.39
C ALA A 491 11.81 -22.95 -13.48
N VAL A 492 10.54 -22.86 -13.11
CA VAL A 492 9.45 -22.85 -14.10
C VAL A 492 9.32 -21.45 -14.70
N GLU A 493 9.34 -21.41 -16.03
CA GLU A 493 9.07 -20.21 -16.80
C GLU A 493 7.59 -19.82 -16.73
N THR A 494 7.34 -18.52 -16.50
CA THR A 494 6.00 -17.96 -16.27
C THR A 494 5.45 -17.19 -17.46
N CYS A 495 6.24 -17.02 -18.53
CA CYS A 495 5.76 -16.29 -19.69
C CYS A 495 4.63 -17.05 -20.42
N LYS A 496 3.59 -16.30 -20.76
CA LYS A 496 2.57 -16.66 -21.76
C LYS A 496 2.70 -15.67 -22.93
N GLU A 497 1.88 -15.80 -23.97
CA GLU A 497 2.02 -15.04 -25.24
C GLU A 497 2.27 -13.53 -25.05
N SER A 498 1.70 -12.89 -24.03
CA SER A 498 1.90 -11.45 -23.72
C SER A 498 2.17 -11.09 -22.24
N PHE A 499 2.38 -12.09 -21.37
CA PHE A 499 2.52 -11.88 -19.92
C PHE A 499 3.88 -12.34 -19.38
N HIS A 500 4.37 -11.66 -18.34
CA HIS A 500 5.56 -12.03 -17.54
C HIS A 500 6.91 -12.11 -18.29
N ARG A 501 7.11 -11.28 -19.31
CA ARG A 501 8.44 -11.05 -19.92
C ARG A 501 9.22 -9.97 -19.18
N PHE A 502 10.51 -9.84 -19.47
CA PHE A 502 11.40 -8.89 -18.79
C PHE A 502 10.95 -7.43 -18.90
N ASP A 503 10.31 -7.03 -20.00
CA ASP A 503 9.77 -5.68 -20.20
C ASP A 503 8.75 -5.24 -19.13
N LYS A 504 8.11 -6.19 -18.45
CA LYS A 504 7.17 -5.90 -17.34
C LYS A 504 7.86 -5.67 -16.00
N TYR A 505 9.10 -6.12 -15.85
CA TYR A 505 9.84 -6.09 -14.59
C TYR A 505 10.97 -5.06 -14.58
N LEU A 506 11.58 -4.82 -15.73
CA LEU A 506 12.77 -3.98 -15.89
C LEU A 506 12.46 -2.74 -16.72
N ASN A 507 13.17 -1.65 -16.45
CA ASN A 507 13.03 -0.40 -17.19
C ASN A 507 13.89 -0.40 -18.46
N PHE A 508 13.34 -0.89 -19.57
CA PHE A 508 14.01 -0.90 -20.88
C PHE A 508 14.21 0.48 -21.52
N SER A 509 13.69 1.56 -20.93
CA SER A 509 14.09 2.91 -21.33
C SER A 509 15.47 3.32 -20.78
N ASN A 510 16.04 2.53 -19.86
CA ASN A 510 17.37 2.78 -19.30
C ASN A 510 18.46 2.04 -20.11
N PRO A 511 19.54 2.72 -20.56
CA PRO A 511 20.68 2.11 -21.25
C PRO A 511 21.27 0.89 -20.57
N LYS A 512 21.44 0.96 -19.25
CA LYS A 512 22.00 -0.16 -18.48
C LYS A 512 21.19 -1.45 -18.61
N ILE A 513 19.88 -1.35 -18.87
CA ILE A 513 18.99 -2.50 -19.07
C ILE A 513 18.96 -2.92 -20.53
N TYR A 514 18.63 -2.02 -21.47
CA TYR A 514 18.42 -2.45 -22.87
C TYR A 514 19.71 -2.93 -23.55
N GLU A 515 20.89 -2.51 -23.07
CA GLU A 515 22.19 -2.94 -23.61
C GLU A 515 22.59 -4.35 -23.12
N ASN A 516 22.07 -4.79 -21.96
CA ASN A 516 22.48 -6.04 -21.32
C ASN A 516 21.43 -7.15 -21.37
N PHE A 517 20.14 -6.82 -21.57
CA PHE A 517 19.05 -7.77 -21.48
C PHE A 517 18.13 -7.71 -22.71
N ASN A 518 17.48 -8.83 -23.02
CA ASN A 518 16.43 -8.88 -24.02
C ASN A 518 15.07 -8.62 -23.36
N SER A 519 14.32 -7.63 -23.88
CA SER A 519 12.98 -7.29 -23.40
C SER A 519 11.99 -8.44 -23.54
N ASN A 520 12.19 -9.30 -24.55
CA ASN A 520 11.37 -10.46 -24.81
C ASN A 520 11.81 -11.71 -24.04
N ALA A 521 12.87 -11.66 -23.23
CA ALA A 521 13.26 -12.81 -22.42
C ALA A 521 12.12 -13.24 -21.48
N CYS A 522 11.97 -14.56 -21.35
CA CYS A 522 10.95 -15.15 -20.50
C CYS A 522 11.31 -14.94 -19.02
N GLY A 523 10.36 -14.46 -18.21
CA GLY A 523 10.51 -14.45 -16.76
C GLY A 523 10.17 -15.81 -16.16
N TRP A 524 10.87 -16.19 -15.11
CA TRP A 524 10.52 -17.29 -14.21
C TRP A 524 10.04 -16.72 -12.87
N ALA A 525 9.67 -17.58 -11.92
CA ALA A 525 9.26 -17.14 -10.59
C ALA A 525 10.03 -17.84 -9.48
N TYR A 526 10.21 -17.11 -8.38
CA TYR A 526 10.58 -17.75 -7.13
C TYR A 526 9.39 -18.49 -6.53
N GLY A 527 9.68 -19.47 -5.67
CA GLY A 527 8.68 -20.20 -4.88
C GLY A 527 8.98 -21.68 -4.81
N MET A 528 9.50 -22.21 -5.91
CA MET A 528 10.18 -23.51 -5.95
C MET A 528 11.28 -23.43 -7.00
N ASN A 529 12.53 -23.47 -6.54
CA ASN A 529 13.70 -23.33 -7.40
C ASN A 529 14.79 -24.28 -6.91
N ILE A 530 15.39 -25.02 -7.83
CA ILE A 530 16.56 -25.85 -7.52
C ILE A 530 17.82 -25.06 -7.89
N PHE A 531 18.75 -24.93 -6.95
CA PHE A 531 19.99 -24.18 -7.16
C PHE A 531 21.21 -25.08 -7.08
N ASP A 532 22.09 -25.00 -8.08
CA ASP A 532 23.42 -25.58 -8.06
C ASP A 532 24.38 -24.60 -7.36
N LEU A 533 24.70 -24.90 -6.10
CA LEU A 533 25.55 -24.04 -5.28
C LEU A 533 27.03 -24.14 -5.68
N LYS A 534 27.46 -25.23 -6.31
CA LYS A 534 28.82 -25.33 -6.87
C LYS A 534 29.00 -24.35 -8.01
N GLU A 535 28.09 -24.37 -8.98
CA GLU A 535 28.15 -23.47 -10.12
C GLU A 535 27.87 -22.01 -9.69
N TRP A 536 27.00 -21.80 -8.70
CA TRP A 536 26.79 -20.48 -8.09
C TRP A 536 28.09 -19.88 -7.56
N LYS A 537 28.83 -20.64 -6.74
CA LYS A 537 30.12 -20.23 -6.17
C LYS A 537 31.15 -19.96 -7.27
N LYS A 538 31.25 -20.86 -8.26
CA LYS A 538 32.21 -20.74 -9.38
C LYS A 538 31.98 -19.49 -10.23
N ARG A 539 30.71 -19.12 -10.48
CA ARG A 539 30.36 -17.93 -11.28
C ARG A 539 30.18 -16.65 -10.45
N ASN A 540 30.37 -16.73 -9.12
CA ASN A 540 30.15 -15.63 -8.20
C ASN A 540 28.79 -14.92 -8.39
N ILE A 541 27.71 -15.69 -8.40
CA ILE A 541 26.37 -15.15 -8.67
C ILE A 541 25.94 -14.13 -7.61
N THR A 542 26.36 -14.31 -6.35
CA THR A 542 26.15 -13.31 -5.28
C THR A 542 26.78 -11.95 -5.65
N GLY A 543 27.98 -11.97 -6.26
CA GLY A 543 28.64 -10.75 -6.74
C GLY A 543 27.92 -10.09 -7.92
N ILE A 544 27.33 -10.87 -8.83
CA ILE A 544 26.48 -10.34 -9.92
C ILE A 544 25.26 -9.62 -9.32
N TYR A 545 24.63 -10.26 -8.34
CA TYR A 545 23.52 -9.65 -7.62
C TYR A 545 23.92 -8.33 -6.94
N HIS A 546 25.06 -8.29 -6.24
CA HIS A 546 25.57 -7.06 -5.63
C HIS A 546 25.75 -5.94 -6.66
N HIS A 547 26.41 -6.23 -7.77
CA HIS A 547 26.65 -5.26 -8.85
C HIS A 547 25.35 -4.61 -9.33
N TRP A 548 24.35 -5.41 -9.68
CA TRP A 548 23.07 -4.87 -10.16
C TRP A 548 22.27 -4.18 -9.08
N GLN A 549 22.27 -4.73 -7.85
CA GLN A 549 21.58 -4.12 -6.74
C GLN A 549 22.14 -2.73 -6.46
N ASP A 550 23.46 -2.56 -6.43
CA ASP A 550 24.15 -1.29 -6.22
C ASP A 550 23.86 -0.29 -7.35
N LEU A 551 23.84 -0.73 -8.61
CA LEU A 551 23.46 0.12 -9.74
C LEU A 551 22.01 0.61 -9.68
N ASN A 552 21.13 -0.09 -8.95
CA ASN A 552 19.72 0.28 -8.77
C ASN A 552 19.44 1.01 -7.44
N GLU A 553 20.43 1.67 -6.83
CA GLU A 553 20.24 2.45 -5.60
C GLU A 553 19.15 3.52 -5.75
N ASP A 554 19.06 4.14 -6.93
CA ASP A 554 18.05 5.17 -7.26
C ASP A 554 16.70 4.60 -7.75
N ARG A 555 16.58 3.27 -7.84
CA ARG A 555 15.40 2.52 -8.31
C ARG A 555 14.99 2.81 -9.76
N THR A 556 15.94 3.24 -10.59
CA THR A 556 15.66 3.54 -12.00
C THR A 556 15.71 2.32 -12.91
N LEU A 557 16.36 1.22 -12.51
CA LEU A 557 16.46 -0.02 -13.28
C LEU A 557 15.24 -0.92 -13.06
N TRP A 558 14.79 -1.03 -11.82
CA TRP A 558 13.51 -1.63 -11.44
C TRP A 558 13.02 -1.01 -10.13
N LYS A 559 11.71 -1.11 -9.86
CA LYS A 559 11.11 -0.41 -8.72
C LYS A 559 11.32 -1.16 -7.39
N LEU A 560 10.80 -2.38 -7.27
CA LEU A 560 10.73 -3.14 -6.01
C LEU A 560 10.62 -4.66 -6.22
N GLY A 561 10.85 -5.40 -5.13
CA GLY A 561 10.72 -6.84 -5.06
C GLY A 561 12.05 -7.56 -5.35
N THR A 562 12.06 -8.86 -5.06
CA THR A 562 13.22 -9.73 -5.28
C THR A 562 13.18 -10.41 -6.64
N LEU A 563 12.02 -10.47 -7.30
CA LEU A 563 11.92 -11.09 -8.62
C LEU A 563 12.73 -10.34 -9.70
N PRO A 564 12.59 -9.01 -9.90
CA PRO A 564 13.39 -8.30 -10.90
C PRO A 564 14.92 -8.47 -10.74
N PRO A 565 15.52 -8.31 -9.53
CA PRO A 565 16.94 -8.58 -9.37
C PRO A 565 17.28 -10.07 -9.56
N GLY A 566 16.37 -10.99 -9.24
CA GLY A 566 16.52 -12.42 -9.58
C GLY A 566 16.64 -12.64 -11.07
N LEU A 567 15.70 -12.13 -11.86
CA LEU A 567 15.70 -12.27 -13.32
C LEU A 567 16.99 -11.73 -13.96
N ILE A 568 17.48 -10.58 -13.47
CA ILE A 568 18.74 -9.99 -13.93
C ILE A 568 19.95 -10.84 -13.52
N THR A 569 19.99 -11.29 -12.26
CA THR A 569 21.13 -12.03 -11.69
C THR A 569 21.33 -13.38 -12.38
N PHE A 570 20.23 -14.06 -12.73
CA PHE A 570 20.25 -15.39 -13.37
C PHE A 570 19.96 -15.35 -14.87
N TYR A 571 20.14 -14.20 -15.53
CA TYR A 571 19.93 -14.09 -16.96
C TYR A 571 20.89 -15.02 -17.72
N ASN A 572 20.36 -15.85 -18.63
CA ASN A 572 21.09 -16.95 -19.30
C ASN A 572 21.73 -17.99 -18.36
N LEU A 573 21.27 -18.07 -17.12
CA LEU A 573 21.75 -19.01 -16.08
C LEU A 573 20.60 -19.79 -15.43
N THR A 574 19.45 -19.84 -16.09
CA THR A 574 18.23 -20.53 -15.61
C THR A 574 17.80 -21.62 -16.57
N PHE A 575 17.79 -22.87 -16.10
CA PHE A 575 17.23 -24.02 -16.80
C PHE A 575 15.70 -24.05 -16.65
N PRO A 576 14.94 -24.09 -17.76
CA PRO A 576 13.49 -24.12 -17.72
C PRO A 576 12.98 -25.51 -17.31
N LEU A 577 12.30 -25.57 -16.16
CA LEU A 577 11.64 -26.78 -15.68
C LEU A 577 10.25 -26.96 -16.32
N ASP A 578 9.80 -28.21 -16.40
CA ASP A 578 8.43 -28.56 -16.81
C ASP A 578 7.40 -27.81 -15.93
N ARG A 579 6.37 -27.24 -16.55
CA ARG A 579 5.34 -26.42 -15.87
C ARG A 579 4.62 -27.15 -14.74
N ARG A 580 4.55 -28.48 -14.79
CA ARG A 580 3.94 -29.29 -13.72
C ARG A 580 4.71 -29.22 -12.42
N TRP A 581 5.97 -28.77 -12.42
CA TRP A 581 6.74 -28.65 -11.19
C TRP A 581 6.25 -27.52 -10.29
N HIS A 582 5.78 -26.40 -10.84
CA HIS A 582 5.41 -25.20 -10.08
C HIS A 582 4.26 -24.45 -10.75
N VAL A 583 3.07 -24.52 -10.17
CA VAL A 583 1.88 -23.79 -10.62
C VAL A 583 1.66 -22.57 -9.72
N LEU A 584 1.56 -21.40 -10.34
CA LEU A 584 1.40 -20.11 -9.67
C LEU A 584 -0.01 -19.56 -9.83
N GLY A 585 -0.34 -18.59 -8.99
CA GLY A 585 -1.51 -17.72 -9.13
C GLY A 585 -2.56 -17.91 -8.07
N LEU A 586 -2.40 -18.86 -7.13
CA LEU A 586 -3.46 -19.15 -6.15
C LEU A 586 -3.72 -17.97 -5.21
N GLY A 587 -2.78 -17.02 -5.11
CA GLY A 587 -2.93 -15.79 -4.33
C GLY A 587 -3.40 -14.56 -5.11
N TYR A 588 -3.78 -14.67 -6.40
CA TYR A 588 -4.35 -13.55 -7.19
C TYR A 588 -5.27 -13.90 -8.36
N ASP A 589 -5.23 -15.12 -8.89
CA ASP A 589 -5.95 -15.52 -10.11
C ASP A 589 -7.12 -16.46 -9.78
N PRO A 590 -8.37 -15.97 -9.78
CA PRO A 590 -9.55 -16.81 -9.53
C PRO A 590 -9.96 -17.66 -10.74
N ALA A 591 -9.19 -17.69 -11.83
CA ALA A 591 -9.52 -18.40 -13.07
C ALA A 591 -8.48 -19.48 -13.46
N LEU A 592 -7.62 -19.91 -12.54
CA LEU A 592 -6.69 -21.02 -12.80
C LEU A 592 -7.42 -22.31 -13.15
N ASN A 593 -6.81 -23.07 -14.05
CA ASN A 593 -7.30 -24.38 -14.48
C ASN A 593 -7.13 -25.39 -13.35
N GLN A 594 -8.24 -25.96 -12.89
CA GLN A 594 -8.28 -26.96 -11.82
C GLN A 594 -7.38 -28.17 -12.13
N THR A 595 -7.38 -28.66 -13.37
CA THR A 595 -6.54 -29.80 -13.78
C THR A 595 -5.05 -29.46 -13.73
N GLU A 596 -4.66 -28.20 -13.95
CA GLU A 596 -3.26 -27.78 -13.80
C GLU A 596 -2.85 -27.80 -12.32
N ILE A 597 -3.73 -27.34 -11.42
CA ILE A 597 -3.49 -27.35 -9.97
C ILE A 597 -3.34 -28.80 -9.47
N GLU A 598 -4.25 -29.70 -9.83
CA GLU A 598 -4.22 -31.11 -9.41
C GLU A 598 -2.97 -31.86 -9.93
N ASN A 599 -2.49 -31.49 -11.11
CA ASN A 599 -1.31 -32.11 -11.71
C ASN A 599 0.02 -31.51 -11.24
N ALA A 600 0.00 -30.38 -10.52
CA ALA A 600 1.19 -29.70 -10.07
C ALA A 600 1.90 -30.46 -8.94
N ALA A 601 3.24 -30.46 -8.94
CA ALA A 601 4.03 -30.92 -7.82
C ALA A 601 4.05 -29.90 -6.68
N VAL A 602 4.08 -28.60 -7.03
CA VAL A 602 4.00 -27.49 -6.08
C VAL A 602 2.98 -26.47 -6.56
N VAL A 603 2.06 -26.05 -5.69
CA VAL A 603 1.12 -24.95 -5.93
C VAL A 603 1.49 -23.75 -5.07
N HIS A 604 1.41 -22.56 -5.65
CA HIS A 604 1.94 -21.34 -5.04
C HIS A 604 0.86 -20.28 -4.86
N TYR A 605 0.66 -19.85 -3.61
CA TYR A 605 -0.21 -18.74 -3.24
C TYR A 605 0.49 -17.38 -3.38
N ASN A 606 1.29 -17.21 -4.44
CA ASN A 606 1.92 -15.94 -4.75
C ASN A 606 0.84 -14.87 -5.00
N GLY A 607 1.06 -13.66 -4.49
CA GLY A 607 0.06 -12.59 -4.48
C GLY A 607 -0.39 -12.18 -3.08
N ASN A 608 -1.53 -11.48 -3.00
CA ASN A 608 -2.02 -10.86 -1.76
C ASN A 608 -3.07 -11.71 -1.03
N TYR A 609 -3.75 -12.61 -1.73
CA TYR A 609 -4.84 -13.43 -1.18
C TYR A 609 -4.28 -14.72 -0.58
N LYS A 610 -3.53 -14.59 0.52
CA LYS A 610 -2.90 -15.71 1.22
C LYS A 610 -3.95 -16.61 1.90
N PRO A 611 -3.72 -17.93 1.96
CA PRO A 611 -4.72 -18.89 2.46
C PRO A 611 -5.02 -18.76 3.96
N TRP A 612 -4.10 -18.18 4.73
CA TRP A 612 -4.27 -17.88 6.16
C TRP A 612 -4.91 -16.50 6.44
N LEU A 613 -5.41 -15.82 5.41
CA LEU A 613 -6.12 -14.54 5.54
C LEU A 613 -7.59 -14.71 5.13
N ASP A 614 -8.48 -13.91 5.71
CA ASP A 614 -9.91 -13.90 5.35
C ASP A 614 -10.16 -13.49 3.89
N LEU A 615 -9.17 -12.84 3.26
CA LEU A 615 -9.23 -12.45 1.85
C LEU A 615 -8.92 -13.61 0.89
N ALA A 616 -8.53 -14.79 1.40
CA ALA A 616 -8.16 -15.93 0.58
C ALA A 616 -9.21 -16.21 -0.51
N ILE A 617 -8.74 -16.63 -1.69
CA ILE A 617 -9.65 -17.11 -2.73
C ILE A 617 -10.25 -18.43 -2.24
N HIS A 618 -11.53 -18.39 -1.85
CA HIS A 618 -12.22 -19.49 -1.17
C HIS A 618 -12.01 -20.85 -1.83
N LYS A 619 -12.10 -20.92 -3.16
CA LYS A 619 -11.96 -22.18 -3.92
C LYS A 619 -10.58 -22.83 -3.84
N TYR A 620 -9.53 -22.10 -3.44
CA TYR A 620 -8.19 -22.66 -3.30
C TYR A 620 -7.81 -22.91 -1.84
N LYS A 621 -8.61 -22.45 -0.87
CA LYS A 621 -8.26 -22.53 0.55
C LYS A 621 -8.00 -23.97 1.01
N SER A 622 -8.77 -24.93 0.47
CA SER A 622 -8.70 -26.35 0.80
C SER A 622 -7.33 -26.99 0.57
N TYR A 623 -6.59 -26.60 -0.48
CA TYR A 623 -5.26 -27.17 -0.73
C TYR A 623 -4.26 -26.80 0.36
N TRP A 624 -4.44 -25.68 1.05
CA TRP A 624 -3.57 -25.28 2.15
C TRP A 624 -4.10 -25.76 3.50
N SER A 625 -5.41 -25.63 3.75
CA SER A 625 -6.03 -26.02 5.02
C SER A 625 -5.92 -27.52 5.30
N ALA A 626 -5.81 -28.37 4.27
CA ALA A 626 -5.58 -29.81 4.40
C ALA A 626 -4.31 -30.19 5.18
N TYR A 627 -3.34 -29.27 5.31
CA TYR A 627 -2.06 -29.50 6.01
C TYR A 627 -1.97 -28.76 7.35
N VAL A 628 -3.06 -28.11 7.76
CA VAL A 628 -3.16 -27.40 9.04
C VAL A 628 -3.84 -28.30 10.06
N GLN A 629 -3.19 -28.48 11.21
CA GLN A 629 -3.72 -29.27 12.32
C GLN A 629 -4.67 -28.40 13.17
N PHE A 630 -5.88 -28.10 12.70
CA PHE A 630 -6.81 -27.21 13.42
C PHE A 630 -7.25 -27.71 14.80
N ASP A 631 -7.05 -29.00 15.08
CA ASP A 631 -7.23 -29.62 16.39
C ASP A 631 -6.09 -29.29 17.39
N ASN A 632 -5.01 -28.64 16.93
CA ASN A 632 -3.88 -28.25 17.75
C ASN A 632 -4.27 -27.24 18.84
N PRO A 633 -3.93 -27.49 20.13
CA PRO A 633 -4.30 -26.61 21.23
C PRO A 633 -3.84 -25.15 21.06
N TYR A 634 -2.67 -24.91 20.47
CA TYR A 634 -2.17 -23.55 20.24
C TYR A 634 -3.00 -22.81 19.19
N LEU A 635 -3.45 -23.51 18.14
CA LEU A 635 -4.29 -22.92 17.10
C LEU A 635 -5.68 -22.61 17.62
N GLN A 636 -6.28 -23.55 18.37
CA GLN A 636 -7.59 -23.35 19.00
C GLN A 636 -7.58 -22.21 20.02
N LEU A 637 -6.55 -22.13 20.87
CA LEU A 637 -6.40 -21.07 21.87
C LEU A 637 -6.35 -19.68 21.23
N CYS A 638 -5.79 -19.58 20.02
CA CYS A 638 -5.66 -18.34 19.29
C CYS A 638 -6.82 -18.09 18.30
N ASN A 639 -7.91 -18.88 18.35
CA ASN A 639 -9.05 -18.82 17.43
C ASN A 639 -8.64 -18.95 15.95
N ILE A 640 -7.71 -19.86 15.65
CA ILE A 640 -7.39 -20.28 14.29
C ILE A 640 -8.21 -21.55 14.01
N SER A 641 -9.22 -21.41 13.15
CA SER A 641 -10.13 -22.47 12.75
C SER A 641 -10.28 -22.50 11.22
N GLU A 642 -10.86 -23.57 10.69
CA GLU A 642 -11.10 -23.75 9.25
C GLU A 642 -11.93 -22.63 8.63
#